data_AF-A0A6N2MM52-F1
#
_entry.id   AF-A0A6N2MM52-F1
#
_cell.length_a   1.000
_cell.length_b   1.000
_cell.length_c   1.000
_cell.angle_alpha   90.00
_cell.angle_beta   90.00
_cell.angle_gamma   90.00
#
_symmetry.space_group_name_H-M   'P 1'
#
loop_
_entity.id
_entity.type
_entity.pdbx_description
1 polymer ?
#
loop_
_entity_poly.entity_id
_entity_poly.type
_entity_poly.pdbx_seq_one_letter_code
_entity_poly.pdbx_strand_id
1 'polypeptide(L)'
;MSKFEYPILSRTDMISILAESQIAAIIESDLKNPTPDFVADIYTRLLVYLDLLHEEDEGQVEFAALEQLENPHYHVGSARIMNLYIKVITMLQCPADITLRDLLKPQGDRTQFFLSAILNFCLHKDSKMNELRPIGEELTLLDEQRRGLEDKISQLNAEIVEYNDARESELPLVQEVDGKVKELRQKIAGLNNHQMSLRASYRKLKERSSEMDGEISRAEFDLVQSVQENANLRSKIVQSPDKLQRALEEKRPVREEARNAERLAMQSFEAKTAVLEVHTKALKKMSKHFDQMQAIHEQVNSAKSIEKDYKALKAKLSDDGLMDKSLDAKLLNELKKLREKERDMKGEEATKEYNTIKSEVESRRHDLEARQRKVESVLTEVDAITSKTNMVIESCAAEVQKLVSKREEIAEQVKERFIHFTFVLAFVAVKKKMPTQTVDLLKNELPLEQESVVLAEDVVNGLVLVDIINGFCSVGAGNLAPREPNRQITGMINESARLARLFCDKKLPVLAFLDSHQPNKPEEPYPPHCIAGTEESQLVPALQWIENEPNVTIRRKDCFDGYLGSVEADGSNVFVDWVKNNQIKTILVVGICTDICVLDFVCSTLSARNRGFLTPMENVIVYSCGCATFDVPLHVARNTKGLYMAKERGAVIANEVSLATPKKP
;
A
#
# COMPACT_ATOMS: atom_id res chain seq x y z
N MET A 1 28.64 36.05 -61.86
CA MET A 1 28.97 34.73 -61.29
C MET A 1 30.42 34.46 -61.62
N SER A 2 31.33 34.41 -60.64
CA SER A 2 32.72 34.04 -60.92
C SER A 2 32.74 32.60 -61.40
N LYS A 3 33.18 32.35 -62.64
CA LYS A 3 33.50 31.01 -63.09
C LYS A 3 34.65 30.52 -62.21
N PHE A 4 34.35 29.69 -61.22
CA PHE A 4 35.37 28.97 -60.47
C PHE A 4 35.97 27.96 -61.44
N GLU A 5 37.09 28.33 -62.06
CA GLU A 5 37.88 27.41 -62.88
C GLU A 5 38.87 26.69 -61.94
N TYR A 6 38.88 25.36 -61.99
CA TYR A 6 39.86 24.55 -61.29
C TYR A 6 41.23 24.67 -61.97
N PRO A 7 42.34 24.48 -61.25
CA PRO A 7 43.67 24.58 -61.85
C PRO A 7 43.88 23.44 -62.86
N ILE A 8 44.36 23.77 -64.05
CA ILE A 8 44.82 22.78 -65.02
C ILE A 8 46.18 22.28 -64.52
N LEU A 9 46.25 20.98 -64.21
CA LEU A 9 47.45 20.34 -63.68
C LEU A 9 48.47 20.17 -64.81
N SER A 10 49.76 20.29 -64.48
CA SER A 10 50.81 19.94 -65.43
C SER A 10 50.84 18.42 -65.62
N ARG A 11 51.35 17.95 -66.77
CA ARG A 11 51.43 16.50 -67.03
C ARG A 11 52.28 15.78 -65.99
N THR A 12 53.34 16.41 -65.51
CA THR A 12 54.19 15.90 -64.43
C THR A 12 53.42 15.76 -63.12
N ASP A 13 52.63 16.77 -62.75
CA ASP A 13 51.82 16.71 -61.52
C ASP A 13 50.75 15.63 -61.61
N MET A 14 50.10 15.49 -62.77
CA MET A 14 49.11 14.43 -62.99
C MET A 14 49.71 13.03 -62.84
N ILE A 15 50.91 12.81 -63.38
CA ILE A 15 51.63 11.54 -63.24
C ILE A 15 51.94 11.27 -61.76
N SER A 16 52.43 12.28 -61.03
CA SER A 16 52.73 12.15 -59.60
C SER A 16 51.48 11.82 -58.79
N ILE A 17 50.39 12.57 -58.98
CA ILE A 17 49.13 12.38 -58.24
C ILE A 17 48.55 10.99 -58.51
N LEU A 18 48.51 10.54 -59.78
CA LEU A 18 47.99 9.22 -60.13
C LEU A 18 48.81 8.08 -59.52
N ALA A 19 50.12 8.25 -59.41
CA ALA A 19 51.01 7.27 -58.79
C ALA A 19 50.89 7.29 -57.25
N GLU A 20 50.86 8.47 -56.63
CA GLU A 20 50.74 8.65 -55.18
C GLU A 20 49.40 8.13 -54.65
N SER A 21 48.31 8.37 -55.37
CA SER A 21 46.97 7.84 -55.07
C SER A 21 46.79 6.37 -55.46
N GLN A 22 47.84 5.71 -56.01
CA GLN A 22 47.83 4.30 -56.47
C GLN A 22 46.73 4.01 -57.52
N ILE A 23 46.36 5.01 -58.33
CA ILE A 23 45.30 4.90 -59.34
C ILE A 23 45.86 4.31 -60.63
N ALA A 24 46.96 4.86 -61.13
CA ALA A 24 47.61 4.39 -62.36
C ALA A 24 49.08 4.83 -62.44
N ALA A 25 49.93 3.98 -63.04
CA ALA A 25 51.29 4.32 -63.40
C ALA A 25 51.35 4.67 -64.89
N ILE A 26 51.51 5.96 -65.20
CA ILE A 26 51.44 6.48 -66.59
C ILE A 26 52.71 7.27 -66.94
N ILE A 27 53.02 7.38 -68.23
CA ILE A 27 54.18 8.16 -68.73
C ILE A 27 53.73 9.40 -69.51
N GLU A 28 54.61 10.40 -69.62
CA GLU A 28 54.27 11.69 -70.25
C GLU A 28 53.80 11.56 -71.71
N SER A 29 54.29 10.54 -72.43
CA SER A 29 53.85 10.26 -73.80
C SER A 29 52.38 9.86 -73.90
N ASP A 30 51.83 9.22 -72.87
CA ASP A 30 50.43 8.75 -72.85
C ASP A 30 49.47 9.94 -72.75
N LEU A 31 49.85 10.99 -72.01
CA LEU A 31 49.08 12.23 -71.92
C LEU A 31 49.29 13.13 -73.15
N LYS A 32 50.47 13.07 -73.79
CA LYS A 32 50.78 13.87 -74.98
C LYS A 32 50.03 13.35 -76.21
N ASN A 33 49.97 12.03 -76.38
CA ASN A 33 49.32 11.34 -77.48
C ASN A 33 48.39 10.24 -76.95
N PRO A 34 47.25 10.59 -76.33
CA PRO A 34 46.37 9.61 -75.70
C PRO A 34 45.77 8.65 -76.74
N THR A 35 45.73 7.37 -76.41
CA THR A 35 44.97 6.36 -77.18
C THR A 35 43.57 6.20 -76.59
N PRO A 36 42.57 5.76 -77.38
CA PRO A 36 41.23 5.47 -76.87
C PRO A 36 41.24 4.48 -75.70
N ASP A 37 42.05 3.43 -75.80
CA ASP A 37 42.17 2.41 -74.76
C ASP A 37 42.77 2.97 -73.46
N PHE A 38 43.79 3.83 -73.58
CA PHE A 38 44.37 4.53 -72.44
C PHE A 38 43.36 5.42 -71.73
N VAL A 39 42.59 6.23 -72.48
CA VAL A 39 41.59 7.12 -71.90
C VAL A 39 40.44 6.34 -71.26
N ALA A 40 40.05 5.21 -71.86
CA ALA A 40 39.05 4.33 -71.28
C ALA A 40 39.53 3.70 -69.96
N ASP A 41 40.74 3.16 -69.92
CA ASP A 41 41.34 2.54 -68.73
C ASP A 41 41.52 3.56 -67.60
N ILE A 42 42.09 4.74 -67.88
CA ILE A 42 42.33 5.75 -66.84
C ILE A 42 41.03 6.30 -66.23
N TYR A 43 39.99 6.55 -67.04
CA TYR A 43 38.68 6.97 -66.51
C TYR A 43 38.00 5.87 -65.73
N THR A 44 38.12 4.61 -66.16
CA THR A 44 37.60 3.46 -65.42
C THR A 44 38.24 3.37 -64.05
N ARG A 45 39.59 3.40 -63.98
CA ARG A 45 40.34 3.38 -62.70
C ARG A 45 39.98 4.56 -61.79
N LEU A 46 39.81 5.75 -62.35
CA LEU A 46 39.38 6.93 -61.59
C LEU A 46 37.96 6.78 -61.04
N LEU A 47 37.03 6.19 -61.80
CA LEU A 47 35.68 5.93 -61.32
C LEU A 47 35.65 4.86 -60.22
N VAL A 48 36.48 3.82 -60.33
CA VAL A 48 36.66 2.80 -59.27
C VAL A 48 37.22 3.44 -58.00
N TYR A 49 38.28 4.25 -58.13
CA TYR A 49 38.87 4.99 -57.01
C TYR A 49 37.86 5.91 -56.30
N LEU A 50 36.94 6.48 -57.06
CA LEU A 50 35.89 7.35 -56.52
C LEU A 50 34.70 6.59 -55.93
N ASP A 51 34.69 5.26 -55.99
CA ASP A 51 33.59 4.38 -55.58
C ASP A 51 32.29 4.62 -56.37
N LEU A 52 32.46 4.99 -57.65
CA LEU A 52 31.37 5.25 -58.61
C LEU A 52 31.22 4.11 -59.65
N LEU A 53 32.14 3.15 -59.61
CA LEU A 53 32.15 1.97 -60.44
C LEU A 53 32.71 0.81 -59.61
N HIS A 54 31.91 -0.24 -59.41
CA HIS A 54 32.41 -1.49 -58.82
C HIS A 54 33.16 -2.27 -59.91
N GLU A 55 34.23 -2.99 -59.58
CA GLU A 55 35.00 -3.77 -60.58
C GLU A 55 34.11 -4.81 -61.31
N GLU A 56 33.02 -5.25 -60.69
CA GLU A 56 32.03 -6.19 -61.27
C GLU A 56 31.13 -5.57 -62.36
N ASP A 57 31.05 -4.23 -62.44
CA ASP A 57 30.24 -3.47 -63.41
C ASP A 57 30.95 -3.28 -64.77
N GLU A 58 32.20 -3.75 -64.93
CA GLU A 58 32.97 -3.56 -66.15
C GLU A 58 32.32 -4.28 -67.36
N GLY A 59 31.53 -3.52 -68.12
CA GLY A 59 30.95 -3.98 -69.38
C GLY A 59 29.65 -4.79 -69.24
N GLN A 60 29.04 -4.83 -68.04
CA GLN A 60 27.72 -5.42 -67.89
C GLN A 60 26.66 -4.49 -68.51
N VAL A 61 25.87 -5.05 -69.42
CA VAL A 61 24.65 -4.44 -69.93
C VAL A 61 23.50 -5.08 -69.16
N GLU A 62 22.61 -4.27 -68.63
CA GLU A 62 21.43 -4.74 -67.88
C GLU A 62 20.67 -5.80 -68.69
N PHE A 63 20.31 -6.93 -68.08
CA PHE A 63 19.70 -8.07 -68.79
C PHE A 63 18.46 -7.68 -69.60
N ALA A 64 17.66 -6.73 -69.08
CA ALA A 64 16.49 -6.19 -69.78
C ALA A 64 16.83 -5.41 -71.07
N ALA A 65 18.01 -4.80 -71.17
CA ALA A 65 18.48 -4.11 -72.36
C ALA A 65 19.09 -5.07 -73.39
N LEU A 66 19.65 -6.20 -72.95
CA LEU A 66 20.13 -7.27 -73.84
C LEU A 66 18.98 -7.96 -74.59
N GLU A 67 17.80 -8.10 -73.98
CA GLU A 67 16.60 -8.66 -74.62
C GLU A 67 16.07 -7.82 -75.80
N GLN A 68 16.42 -6.53 -75.87
CA GLN A 68 16.00 -5.61 -76.93
C GLN A 68 16.95 -5.59 -78.14
N LEU A 69 18.10 -6.27 -78.05
CA LEU A 69 19.10 -6.32 -79.13
C LEU A 69 19.00 -7.67 -79.84
N GLU A 70 18.80 -7.66 -81.17
CA GLU A 70 18.75 -8.90 -81.96
C GLU A 70 20.06 -9.71 -81.91
N ASN A 71 21.21 -9.03 -81.73
CA ASN A 71 22.53 -9.65 -81.63
C ASN A 71 23.40 -8.98 -80.55
N PRO A 72 23.15 -9.24 -79.25
CA PRO A 72 23.76 -8.48 -78.16
C PRO A 72 25.30 -8.58 -78.10
N HIS A 73 25.87 -9.70 -78.55
CA HIS A 73 27.31 -9.95 -78.56
C HIS A 73 28.11 -9.00 -79.47
N TYR A 74 27.52 -8.46 -80.54
CA TYR A 74 28.17 -7.46 -81.39
C TYR A 74 28.23 -6.07 -80.75
N HIS A 75 27.45 -5.84 -79.70
CA HIS A 75 27.32 -4.54 -79.05
C HIS A 75 28.16 -4.39 -77.78
N VAL A 76 28.89 -5.43 -77.35
CA VAL A 76 29.67 -5.43 -76.11
C VAL A 76 30.66 -4.26 -76.05
N GLY A 77 31.39 -4.01 -77.14
CA GLY A 77 32.34 -2.89 -77.22
C GLY A 77 31.66 -1.51 -77.20
N SER A 78 30.58 -1.34 -77.97
CA SER A 78 29.82 -0.07 -78.00
C SER A 78 29.12 0.22 -76.67
N ALA A 79 28.58 -0.81 -76.02
CA ALA A 79 27.89 -0.66 -74.75
C ALA A 79 28.88 -0.32 -73.62
N ARG A 80 30.06 -0.95 -73.59
CA ARG A 80 31.13 -0.59 -72.63
C ARG A 80 31.52 0.88 -72.73
N ILE A 81 31.76 1.37 -73.96
CA ILE A 81 32.15 2.77 -74.20
C ILE A 81 31.00 3.74 -73.87
N MET A 82 29.77 3.40 -74.22
CA MET A 82 28.60 4.24 -73.90
C MET A 82 28.31 4.29 -72.41
N ASN A 83 28.44 3.18 -71.70
CA ASN A 83 28.31 3.14 -70.25
C ASN A 83 29.38 3.99 -69.58
N LEU A 84 30.63 3.88 -70.02
CA LEU A 84 31.72 4.74 -69.53
C LEU A 84 31.43 6.21 -69.83
N TYR A 85 30.98 6.55 -71.04
CA TYR A 85 30.61 7.91 -71.42
C TYR A 85 29.52 8.49 -70.52
N ILE A 86 28.43 7.74 -70.31
CA ILE A 86 27.33 8.14 -69.43
C ILE A 86 27.85 8.37 -68.01
N LYS A 87 28.61 7.42 -67.45
CA LYS A 87 29.17 7.52 -66.09
C LYS A 87 30.07 8.74 -65.92
N VAL A 88 30.96 9.00 -66.90
CA VAL A 88 31.88 10.15 -66.87
C VAL A 88 31.12 11.47 -66.98
N ILE A 89 30.09 11.58 -67.84
CA ILE A 89 29.26 12.81 -67.92
C ILE A 89 28.48 13.04 -66.63
N THR A 90 27.86 12.00 -66.07
CA THR A 90 27.09 12.14 -64.82
C THR A 90 27.96 12.58 -63.66
N MET A 91 29.23 12.16 -63.64
CA MET A 91 30.22 12.56 -62.64
C MET A 91 30.70 14.00 -62.86
N LEU A 92 31.07 14.33 -64.10
CA LEU A 92 31.64 15.62 -64.47
C LEU A 92 30.54 16.64 -64.83
N GLN A 93 30.02 17.35 -63.83
CA GLN A 93 29.40 18.68 -64.05
C GLN A 93 30.48 19.74 -64.36
N CYS A 94 31.29 19.46 -65.38
CA CYS A 94 32.43 20.26 -65.78
C CYS A 94 31.96 21.50 -66.58
N PRO A 95 32.66 22.66 -66.51
CA PRO A 95 32.31 23.84 -67.30
C PRO A 95 32.39 23.64 -68.82
N ALA A 96 33.08 22.59 -69.30
CA ALA A 96 33.15 22.23 -70.71
C ALA A 96 32.50 20.86 -70.95
N ASP A 97 31.74 20.76 -72.05
CA ASP A 97 31.04 19.53 -72.42
C ASP A 97 32.02 18.44 -72.86
N ILE A 98 31.98 17.30 -72.16
CA ILE A 98 32.64 16.07 -72.61
C ILE A 98 31.78 15.40 -73.68
N THR A 99 32.41 15.01 -74.77
CA THR A 99 31.76 14.42 -75.94
C THR A 99 32.27 13.01 -76.17
N LEU A 100 31.50 12.19 -76.90
CA LEU A 100 31.94 10.84 -77.25
C LEU A 100 33.27 10.82 -78.05
N ARG A 101 33.60 11.93 -78.72
CA ARG A 101 34.89 12.10 -79.43
C ARG A 101 36.08 12.06 -78.46
N ASP A 102 35.90 12.50 -77.23
CA ASP A 102 36.96 12.51 -76.21
C ASP A 102 37.36 11.10 -75.76
N LEU A 103 36.47 10.12 -75.96
CA LEU A 103 36.75 8.71 -75.72
C LEU A 103 37.25 8.01 -76.99
N LEU A 104 36.62 8.26 -78.14
CA LEU A 104 36.91 7.55 -79.39
C LEU A 104 38.13 8.08 -80.14
N LYS A 105 38.43 9.38 -80.04
CA LYS A 105 39.56 10.07 -80.69
C LYS A 105 40.12 11.15 -79.77
N PRO A 106 40.72 10.75 -78.64
CA PRO A 106 41.17 11.67 -77.60
C PRO A 106 42.24 12.64 -78.12
N GLN A 107 42.25 13.85 -77.57
CA GLN A 107 43.23 14.90 -77.86
C GLN A 107 43.96 15.26 -76.57
N GLY A 108 45.29 15.34 -76.61
CA GLY A 108 46.12 15.55 -75.42
C GLY A 108 45.66 16.71 -74.53
N ASP A 109 45.37 17.88 -75.12
CA ASP A 109 44.96 19.07 -74.36
C ASP A 109 43.57 18.90 -73.70
N ARG A 110 42.62 18.23 -74.38
CA ARG A 110 41.28 17.95 -73.83
C ARG A 110 41.33 16.86 -72.77
N THR A 111 42.08 15.79 -73.00
CA THR A 111 42.30 14.72 -72.01
C THR A 111 42.94 15.28 -70.74
N GLN A 112 43.96 16.14 -70.87
CA GLN A 112 44.60 16.83 -69.75
C GLN A 112 43.61 17.72 -68.99
N PHE A 113 42.76 18.48 -69.69
CA PHE A 113 41.75 19.34 -69.07
C PHE A 113 40.75 18.55 -68.23
N PHE A 114 40.18 17.46 -68.75
CA PHE A 114 39.20 16.65 -68.02
C PHE A 114 39.84 15.84 -66.88
N LEU A 115 41.02 15.24 -67.10
CA LEU A 115 41.72 14.56 -66.01
C LEU A 115 42.10 15.52 -64.89
N SER A 116 42.50 16.76 -65.21
CA SER A 116 42.73 17.78 -64.18
C SER A 116 41.48 18.05 -63.34
N ALA A 117 40.30 18.08 -63.96
CA ALA A 117 39.03 18.26 -63.24
C ALA A 117 38.78 17.11 -62.24
N ILE A 118 38.92 15.85 -62.71
CA ILE A 118 38.71 14.65 -61.90
C ILE A 118 39.74 14.58 -60.76
N LEU A 119 41.02 14.79 -61.06
CA LEU A 119 42.11 14.70 -60.07
C LEU A 119 41.99 15.77 -58.98
N ASN A 120 41.62 17.00 -59.34
CA ASN A 120 41.33 18.04 -58.34
C ASN A 120 40.18 17.63 -57.40
N PHE A 121 39.16 16.95 -57.94
CA PHE A 121 38.08 16.40 -57.12
C PHE A 121 38.57 15.26 -56.22
N CYS A 122 39.40 14.34 -56.72
CA CYS A 122 40.01 13.27 -55.91
C CYS A 122 40.78 13.86 -54.72
N LEU A 123 41.68 14.82 -54.97
CA LEU A 123 42.46 15.47 -53.91
C LEU A 123 41.57 16.17 -52.88
N HIS A 124 40.50 16.83 -53.34
CA HIS A 124 39.54 17.46 -52.44
C HIS A 124 38.78 16.44 -51.58
N LYS A 125 38.32 15.33 -52.21
CA LYS A 125 37.66 14.21 -51.52
C LYS A 125 38.60 13.66 -50.44
N ASP A 126 39.84 13.32 -50.77
CA ASP A 126 40.78 12.73 -49.82
C ASP A 126 41.07 13.65 -48.64
N SER A 127 41.29 14.94 -48.92
CA SER A 127 41.46 15.95 -47.86
C SER A 127 40.26 15.97 -46.91
N LYS A 128 39.04 15.92 -47.44
CA LYS A 128 37.81 15.95 -46.63
C LYS A 128 37.56 14.64 -45.91
N MET A 129 37.85 13.50 -46.53
CA MET A 129 37.76 12.19 -45.88
C MET A 129 38.75 12.05 -44.73
N ASN A 130 39.94 12.64 -44.85
CA ASN A 130 40.92 12.68 -43.77
C ASN A 130 40.45 13.52 -42.58
N GLU A 131 39.80 14.65 -42.84
CA GLU A 131 39.16 15.46 -41.79
C GLU A 131 38.01 14.72 -41.09
N LEU A 132 37.26 13.87 -41.82
CA LEU A 132 36.12 13.11 -41.29
C LEU A 132 36.51 11.78 -40.64
N ARG A 133 37.71 11.25 -40.90
CA ARG A 133 38.22 9.98 -40.34
C ARG A 133 38.02 9.83 -38.83
N PRO A 134 38.39 10.80 -37.96
CA PRO A 134 38.20 10.64 -36.51
C PRO A 134 36.72 10.50 -36.12
N ILE A 135 35.80 11.14 -36.87
CA ILE A 135 34.36 10.99 -36.64
C ILE A 135 33.91 9.58 -37.02
N GLY A 136 34.42 9.01 -38.12
CA GLY A 136 34.15 7.62 -38.51
C GLY A 136 34.64 6.60 -37.49
N GLU A 137 35.84 6.81 -36.94
CA GLU A 137 36.40 5.97 -35.86
C GLU A 137 35.56 6.06 -34.59
N GLU A 138 35.12 7.26 -34.21
CA GLU A 138 34.23 7.45 -33.05
C GLU A 138 32.87 6.78 -33.25
N LEU A 139 32.27 6.91 -34.44
CA LEU A 139 31.01 6.24 -34.77
C LEU A 139 31.13 4.71 -34.70
N THR A 140 32.25 4.15 -35.17
CA THR A 140 32.53 2.71 -35.08
C THR A 140 32.61 2.26 -33.63
N LEU A 141 33.30 3.02 -32.77
CA LEU A 141 33.39 2.72 -31.33
C LEU A 141 32.02 2.80 -30.64
N LEU A 142 31.21 3.82 -30.96
CA LEU A 142 29.86 3.95 -30.41
C LEU A 142 28.95 2.79 -30.85
N ASP A 143 29.11 2.30 -32.07
CA ASP A 143 28.37 1.16 -32.59
C ASP A 143 28.75 -0.16 -31.88
N GLU A 144 30.03 -0.36 -31.58
CA GLU A 144 30.50 -1.46 -30.74
C GLU A 144 29.96 -1.38 -29.31
N GLN A 145 29.98 -0.18 -28.71
CA GLN A 145 29.40 0.04 -27.38
C GLN A 145 27.89 -0.22 -27.35
N ARG A 146 27.16 0.22 -28.38
CA ARG A 146 25.72 -0.04 -28.52
C ARG A 146 25.45 -1.55 -28.53
N ARG A 147 26.19 -2.30 -29.34
CA ARG A 147 26.08 -3.77 -29.42
C ARG A 147 26.34 -4.44 -28.06
N GLY A 148 27.39 -4.03 -27.36
CA GLY A 148 27.69 -4.59 -26.03
C GLY A 148 26.59 -4.32 -24.99
N LEU A 149 25.89 -3.18 -25.08
CA LEU A 149 24.74 -2.89 -24.23
C LEU A 149 23.50 -3.70 -24.63
N GLU A 150 23.25 -3.89 -25.92
CA GLU A 150 22.16 -4.74 -26.44
C GLU A 150 22.31 -6.20 -25.98
N ASP A 151 23.53 -6.73 -26.01
CA ASP A 151 23.84 -8.08 -25.50
C ASP A 151 23.57 -8.19 -24.00
N LYS A 152 23.97 -7.17 -23.22
CA LYS A 152 23.74 -7.14 -21.77
C LYS A 152 22.26 -7.03 -21.41
N ILE A 153 21.49 -6.24 -22.16
CA ILE A 153 20.03 -6.16 -22.01
C ILE A 153 19.41 -7.53 -22.27
N SER A 154 19.86 -8.21 -23.33
CA SER A 154 19.36 -9.55 -23.67
C SER A 154 19.64 -10.56 -22.56
N GLN A 155 20.84 -10.52 -21.97
CA GLN A 155 21.19 -11.36 -20.81
C GLN A 155 20.31 -11.08 -19.59
N LEU A 156 20.14 -9.82 -19.20
CA LEU A 156 19.32 -9.45 -18.04
C LEU A 156 17.85 -9.82 -18.24
N ASN A 157 17.32 -9.70 -19.46
CA ASN A 157 15.97 -10.15 -19.76
C ASN A 157 15.81 -11.66 -19.60
N ALA A 158 16.82 -12.46 -19.98
CA ALA A 158 16.81 -13.90 -19.73
C ALA A 158 16.79 -14.22 -18.23
N GLU A 159 17.62 -13.54 -17.43
CA GLU A 159 17.62 -13.70 -15.96
C GLU A 159 16.26 -13.33 -15.33
N ILE A 160 15.62 -12.25 -15.81
CA ILE A 160 14.27 -11.87 -15.34
C ILE A 160 13.24 -12.97 -15.63
N VAL A 161 13.32 -13.61 -16.81
CA VAL A 161 12.43 -14.73 -17.15
C VAL A 161 12.66 -15.89 -16.19
N GLU A 162 13.91 -16.27 -15.92
CA GLU A 162 14.22 -17.35 -14.96
C GLU A 162 13.67 -17.06 -13.55
N TYR A 163 13.79 -15.82 -13.06
CA TYR A 163 13.23 -15.43 -11.76
C TYR A 163 11.70 -15.45 -11.74
N ASN A 164 11.05 -15.06 -12.84
CA ASN A 164 9.59 -15.10 -12.94
C ASN A 164 9.08 -16.55 -12.95
N ASP A 165 9.73 -17.44 -13.71
CA ASP A 165 9.38 -18.86 -13.77
C ASP A 165 9.56 -19.52 -12.39
N ALA A 166 10.66 -19.21 -11.69
CA ALA A 166 10.87 -19.68 -10.32
C ALA A 166 9.76 -19.21 -9.38
N ARG A 167 9.38 -17.92 -9.43
CA ARG A 167 8.30 -17.36 -8.63
C ARG A 167 6.94 -18.01 -8.93
N GLU A 168 6.64 -18.26 -10.19
CA GLU A 168 5.40 -18.96 -10.59
C GLU A 168 5.39 -20.40 -10.07
N SER A 169 6.53 -21.10 -10.10
CA SER A 169 6.65 -22.44 -9.55
C SER A 169 6.46 -22.52 -8.03
N GLU A 170 6.84 -21.46 -7.30
CA GLU A 170 6.70 -21.35 -5.85
C GLU A 170 5.30 -20.87 -5.41
N LEU A 171 4.55 -20.22 -6.30
CA LEU A 171 3.23 -19.64 -6.00
C LEU A 171 2.23 -20.64 -5.37
N PRO A 172 2.11 -21.90 -5.84
CA PRO A 172 1.20 -22.88 -5.24
C PRO A 172 1.56 -23.21 -3.79
N LEU A 173 2.87 -23.30 -3.48
CA LEU A 173 3.36 -23.57 -2.13
C LEU A 173 3.03 -22.41 -1.19
N VAL A 174 3.20 -21.16 -1.67
CA VAL A 174 2.84 -19.96 -0.91
C VAL A 174 1.34 -19.93 -0.63
N GLN A 175 0.50 -20.21 -1.63
CA GLN A 175 -0.95 -20.26 -1.46
C GLN A 175 -1.40 -21.35 -0.48
N GLU A 176 -0.75 -22.52 -0.50
CA GLU A 176 -1.03 -23.60 0.45
C GLU A 176 -0.72 -23.17 1.90
N VAL A 177 0.44 -22.53 2.10
CA VAL A 177 0.85 -22.02 3.42
C VAL A 177 -0.11 -20.93 3.90
N ASP A 178 -0.49 -19.99 3.04
CA ASP A 178 -1.46 -18.94 3.38
C ASP A 178 -2.84 -19.51 3.74
N GLY A 179 -3.29 -20.55 3.02
CA GLY A 179 -4.49 -21.30 3.36
C GLY A 179 -4.42 -21.88 4.78
N LYS A 180 -3.32 -22.54 5.12
CA LYS A 180 -3.08 -23.10 6.47
C LYS A 180 -3.03 -22.01 7.54
N VAL A 181 -2.39 -20.88 7.26
CA VAL A 181 -2.33 -19.74 8.19
C VAL A 181 -3.74 -19.19 8.44
N LYS A 182 -4.56 -19.06 7.40
CA LYS A 182 -5.95 -18.59 7.52
C LYS A 182 -6.80 -19.53 8.36
N GLU A 183 -6.67 -20.85 8.14
CA GLU A 183 -7.36 -21.87 8.94
C GLU A 183 -6.96 -21.81 10.42
N LEU A 184 -5.66 -21.72 10.70
CA LEU A 184 -5.15 -21.60 12.06
C LEU A 184 -5.66 -20.32 12.75
N ARG A 185 -5.70 -19.19 12.04
CA ARG A 185 -6.26 -17.93 12.57
C ARG A 185 -7.74 -18.07 12.93
N GLN A 186 -8.54 -18.73 12.09
CA GLN A 186 -9.95 -19.01 12.38
C GLN A 186 -10.10 -19.92 13.60
N LYS A 187 -9.27 -20.96 13.71
CA LYS A 187 -9.28 -21.87 14.86
C LYS A 187 -8.93 -21.17 16.17
N ILE A 188 -7.92 -20.30 16.15
CA ILE A 188 -7.55 -19.46 17.31
C ILE A 188 -8.72 -18.56 17.72
N ALA A 189 -9.38 -17.89 16.76
CA ALA A 189 -10.53 -17.05 17.05
C ALA A 189 -11.69 -17.86 17.67
N GLY A 190 -11.98 -19.05 17.13
CA GLY A 190 -12.98 -19.96 17.70
C GLY A 190 -12.65 -20.41 19.12
N LEU A 191 -11.40 -20.78 19.38
CA LEU A 191 -10.93 -21.17 20.71
C LEU A 191 -11.02 -20.00 21.72
N ASN A 192 -10.68 -18.78 21.32
CA ASN A 192 -10.80 -17.60 22.16
C ASN A 192 -12.26 -17.31 22.54
N ASN A 193 -13.20 -17.45 21.58
CA ASN A 193 -14.62 -17.30 21.84
C ASN A 193 -15.13 -18.38 22.81
N HIS A 194 -14.69 -19.63 22.62
CA HIS A 194 -15.03 -20.71 23.52
C HIS A 194 -14.50 -20.48 24.95
N GLN A 195 -13.24 -20.03 25.06
CA GLN A 195 -12.63 -19.66 26.34
C GLN A 195 -13.40 -18.54 27.04
N MET A 196 -13.84 -17.51 26.30
CA MET A 196 -14.66 -16.42 26.84
C MET A 196 -16.01 -16.93 27.38
N SER A 197 -16.67 -17.82 26.64
CA SER A 197 -17.92 -18.45 27.08
C SER A 197 -17.72 -19.28 28.35
N LEU A 198 -16.68 -20.10 28.41
CA LEU A 198 -16.34 -20.88 29.60
C LEU A 198 -16.05 -20.00 30.82
N ARG A 199 -15.30 -18.90 30.64
CA ARG A 199 -15.06 -17.91 31.71
C ARG A 199 -16.36 -17.26 32.20
N ALA A 200 -17.32 -17.01 31.32
CA ALA A 200 -18.63 -16.49 31.72
C ALA A 200 -19.43 -17.52 32.53
N SER A 201 -19.47 -18.78 32.09
CA SER A 201 -20.12 -19.88 32.82
C SER A 201 -19.47 -20.14 34.19
N TYR A 202 -18.14 -20.11 34.26
CA TYR A 202 -17.40 -20.24 35.52
C TYR A 202 -17.76 -19.11 36.50
N ARG A 203 -17.85 -17.86 36.03
CA ARG A 203 -18.30 -16.73 36.87
C ARG A 203 -19.71 -16.94 37.43
N LYS A 204 -20.66 -17.36 36.59
CA LYS A 204 -22.04 -17.68 37.04
C LYS A 204 -22.07 -18.80 38.09
N LEU A 205 -21.30 -19.85 37.88
CA LEU A 205 -21.20 -20.95 38.85
C LEU A 205 -20.58 -20.48 40.17
N LYS A 206 -19.56 -19.62 40.11
CA LYS A 206 -18.93 -19.04 41.30
C LYS A 206 -19.90 -18.15 42.08
N GLU A 207 -20.66 -17.30 41.40
CA GLU A 207 -21.71 -16.47 42.03
C GLU A 207 -22.76 -17.33 42.72
N ARG A 208 -23.27 -18.38 42.05
CA ARG A 208 -24.21 -19.34 42.67
C ARG A 208 -23.61 -20.06 43.87
N SER A 209 -22.33 -20.43 43.82
CA SER A 209 -21.64 -21.04 44.96
C SER A 209 -21.63 -20.09 46.15
N SER A 210 -21.27 -18.81 45.93
CA SER A 210 -21.26 -17.80 46.99
C SER A 210 -22.67 -17.49 47.53
N GLU A 211 -23.70 -17.51 46.69
CA GLU A 211 -25.09 -17.40 47.15
C GLU A 211 -25.49 -18.59 48.05
N MET A 212 -25.19 -19.82 47.62
CA MET A 212 -25.46 -21.02 48.42
C MET A 212 -24.70 -21.00 49.74
N ASP A 213 -23.43 -20.59 49.77
CA ASP A 213 -22.67 -20.43 51.01
C ASP A 213 -23.32 -19.41 51.96
N GLY A 214 -23.87 -18.32 51.41
CA GLY A 214 -24.63 -17.32 52.17
C GLY A 214 -25.99 -17.83 52.68
N GLU A 215 -26.65 -18.73 51.94
CA GLU A 215 -27.87 -19.42 52.40
C GLU A 215 -27.55 -20.43 53.50
N ILE A 216 -26.49 -21.22 53.35
CA ILE A 216 -26.03 -22.16 54.38
C ILE A 216 -25.72 -21.40 55.67
N SER A 217 -24.96 -20.31 55.58
CA SER A 217 -24.61 -19.48 56.75
C SER A 217 -25.86 -18.91 57.45
N ARG A 218 -26.88 -18.50 56.68
CA ARG A 218 -28.16 -18.05 57.25
C ARG A 218 -28.92 -19.18 57.94
N ALA A 219 -29.02 -20.34 57.30
CA ALA A 219 -29.69 -21.51 57.88
C ALA A 219 -28.99 -22.00 59.16
N GLU A 220 -27.66 -21.97 59.21
CA GLU A 220 -26.88 -22.27 60.41
C GLU A 220 -27.17 -21.27 61.54
N PHE A 221 -27.24 -19.98 61.21
CA PHE A 221 -27.59 -18.94 62.19
C PHE A 221 -29.00 -19.13 62.76
N ASP A 222 -30.00 -19.35 61.89
CA ASP A 222 -31.39 -19.58 62.29
C ASP A 222 -31.55 -20.84 63.15
N LEU A 223 -30.78 -21.89 62.84
CA LEU A 223 -30.72 -23.11 63.64
C LEU A 223 -30.18 -22.82 65.05
N VAL A 224 -29.08 -22.08 65.15
CA VAL A 224 -28.50 -21.68 66.45
C VAL A 224 -29.51 -20.85 67.26
N GLN A 225 -30.19 -19.90 66.62
CA GLN A 225 -31.23 -19.10 67.28
C GLN A 225 -32.39 -19.98 67.78
N SER A 226 -32.87 -20.90 66.95
CA SER A 226 -33.95 -21.84 67.30
C SER A 226 -33.55 -22.78 68.45
N VAL A 227 -32.28 -23.20 68.51
CA VAL A 227 -31.74 -23.99 69.62
C VAL A 227 -31.69 -23.17 70.91
N GLN A 228 -31.27 -21.91 70.84
CA GLN A 228 -31.24 -21.01 71.99
C GLN A 228 -32.65 -20.71 72.53
N GLU A 229 -33.62 -20.47 71.63
CA GLU A 229 -35.03 -20.32 71.99
C GLU A 229 -35.60 -21.59 72.61
N ASN A 230 -35.28 -22.76 72.06
CA ASN A 230 -35.65 -24.04 72.66
C ASN A 230 -35.07 -24.20 74.08
N ALA A 231 -33.82 -23.79 74.32
CA ALA A 231 -33.22 -23.82 75.65
C ALA A 231 -33.94 -22.86 76.61
N ASN A 232 -34.28 -21.65 76.16
CA ASN A 232 -35.06 -20.67 76.91
C ASN A 232 -36.49 -21.13 77.22
N LEU A 233 -37.12 -21.87 76.32
CA LEU A 233 -38.44 -22.45 76.55
C LEU A 233 -38.34 -23.64 77.51
N ARG A 234 -37.33 -24.51 77.35
CA ARG A 234 -37.06 -25.62 78.27
C ARG A 234 -36.79 -25.17 79.71
N SER A 235 -36.13 -24.02 79.91
CA SER A 235 -35.93 -23.46 81.25
C SER A 235 -37.22 -22.95 81.91
N LYS A 236 -38.24 -22.64 81.12
CA LYS A 236 -39.58 -22.22 81.59
C LYS A 236 -40.54 -23.39 81.83
N ILE A 237 -40.16 -24.61 81.46
CA ILE A 237 -40.96 -25.82 81.71
C ILE A 237 -40.64 -26.33 83.12
N VAL A 238 -41.67 -26.35 83.98
CA VAL A 238 -41.60 -26.88 85.35
C VAL A 238 -41.32 -28.38 85.32
N GLN A 239 -40.23 -28.83 85.93
CA GLN A 239 -39.72 -30.20 85.83
C GLN A 239 -40.58 -31.26 86.55
N SER A 240 -41.54 -30.88 87.40
CA SER A 240 -42.49 -31.83 88.03
C SER A 240 -43.76 -31.12 88.55
N PRO A 241 -44.82 -31.03 87.74
CA PRO A 241 -46.12 -30.46 88.14
C PRO A 241 -46.75 -31.18 89.36
N ASP A 242 -46.55 -32.50 89.46
CA ASP A 242 -47.17 -33.36 90.49
C ASP A 242 -46.66 -33.14 91.92
N LYS A 243 -45.47 -32.55 92.10
CA LYS A 243 -44.93 -32.21 93.43
C LYS A 243 -45.53 -30.92 93.99
N LEU A 244 -45.82 -29.94 93.13
CA LEU A 244 -46.44 -28.68 93.53
C LEU A 244 -47.94 -28.84 93.87
N GLN A 245 -48.63 -29.72 93.16
CA GLN A 245 -50.06 -29.99 93.40
C GLN A 245 -50.28 -30.74 94.73
N ARG A 246 -49.39 -31.68 95.09
CA ARG A 246 -49.44 -32.38 96.40
C ARG A 246 -49.10 -31.48 97.59
N ALA A 247 -48.13 -30.57 97.45
CA ALA A 247 -47.75 -29.64 98.52
C ALA A 247 -48.84 -28.58 98.82
N LEU A 248 -49.72 -28.29 97.86
CA LEU A 248 -50.85 -27.37 98.01
C LEU A 248 -52.07 -28.03 98.67
N GLU A 249 -52.33 -29.32 98.41
CA GLU A 249 -53.41 -30.06 99.07
C GLU A 249 -53.11 -30.40 100.54
N GLU A 250 -51.87 -30.75 100.88
CA GLU A 250 -51.48 -31.05 102.28
C GLU A 250 -51.54 -29.82 103.21
N LYS A 251 -51.40 -28.60 102.69
CA LYS A 251 -51.40 -27.35 103.49
C LYS A 251 -52.79 -26.72 103.69
N ARG A 252 -53.84 -27.34 103.15
CA ARG A 252 -55.22 -26.84 103.26
C ARG A 252 -55.86 -27.05 104.66
N PRO A 253 -55.80 -28.24 105.30
CA PRO A 253 -56.44 -28.46 106.60
C PRO A 253 -55.75 -27.70 107.75
N VAL A 254 -54.42 -27.57 107.70
CA VAL A 254 -53.63 -26.83 108.72
C VAL A 254 -54.02 -25.35 108.79
N ARG A 255 -54.44 -24.76 107.66
CA ARG A 255 -54.86 -23.36 107.57
C ARG A 255 -56.25 -23.12 108.17
N GLU A 256 -57.16 -24.08 108.05
CA GLU A 256 -58.52 -23.98 108.63
C GLU A 256 -58.53 -24.19 110.14
N GLU A 257 -57.64 -25.03 110.66
CA GLU A 257 -57.48 -25.25 112.10
C GLU A 257 -56.83 -24.04 112.80
N ALA A 258 -55.79 -23.44 112.19
CA ALA A 258 -55.15 -22.23 112.70
C ALA A 258 -56.11 -21.01 112.75
N ARG A 259 -56.98 -20.86 111.75
CA ARG A 259 -57.94 -19.75 111.67
C ARG A 259 -59.06 -19.85 112.71
N ASN A 260 -59.47 -21.07 113.09
CA ASN A 260 -60.45 -21.29 114.15
C ASN A 260 -59.86 -21.08 115.55
N ALA A 261 -58.60 -21.45 115.77
CA ALA A 261 -57.88 -21.20 117.02
C ALA A 261 -57.62 -19.69 117.26
N GLU A 262 -57.28 -18.93 116.21
CA GLU A 262 -57.10 -17.48 116.27
C GLU A 262 -58.38 -16.75 116.73
N ARG A 263 -59.54 -17.11 116.17
CA ARG A 263 -60.84 -16.51 116.52
C ARG A 263 -61.24 -16.75 117.99
N LEU A 264 -60.96 -17.94 118.52
CA LEU A 264 -61.23 -18.26 119.93
C LEU A 264 -60.28 -17.53 120.88
N ALA A 265 -59.01 -17.34 120.50
CA ALA A 265 -58.04 -16.59 121.27
C ALA A 265 -58.38 -15.09 121.33
N MET A 266 -58.88 -14.51 120.24
CA MET A 266 -59.21 -13.07 120.16
C MET A 266 -60.41 -12.69 121.04
N GLN A 267 -61.45 -13.54 121.11
CA GLN A 267 -62.62 -13.32 121.99
C GLN A 267 -62.27 -13.47 123.48
N SER A 268 -61.32 -14.35 123.82
CA SER A 268 -60.80 -14.51 125.19
C SER A 268 -59.93 -13.31 125.63
N PHE A 269 -59.18 -12.73 124.70
CA PHE A 269 -58.34 -11.56 124.94
C PHE A 269 -59.16 -10.28 125.22
N GLU A 270 -60.24 -10.06 124.47
CA GLU A 270 -61.14 -8.91 124.69
C GLU A 270 -61.84 -8.98 126.06
N ALA A 271 -62.27 -10.17 126.48
CA ALA A 271 -62.89 -10.38 127.80
C ALA A 271 -61.91 -10.14 128.97
N LYS A 272 -60.65 -10.55 128.83
CA LYS A 272 -59.62 -10.33 129.88
C LYS A 272 -59.13 -8.88 129.94
N THR A 273 -59.17 -8.15 128.83
CA THR A 273 -58.76 -6.73 128.77
C THR A 273 -59.72 -5.82 129.54
N ALA A 274 -61.04 -6.10 129.48
CA ALA A 274 -62.04 -5.35 130.24
C ALA A 274 -61.93 -5.54 131.78
N VAL A 275 -61.49 -6.72 132.23
CA VAL A 275 -61.28 -7.02 133.67
C VAL A 275 -59.98 -6.37 134.20
N LEU A 276 -58.94 -6.31 133.37
CA LEU A 276 -57.65 -5.69 133.72
C LEU A 276 -57.79 -4.17 133.96
N GLU A 277 -58.66 -3.48 133.23
CA GLU A 277 -58.86 -2.03 133.38
C GLU A 277 -59.49 -1.63 134.73
N VAL A 278 -60.36 -2.49 135.27
CA VAL A 278 -60.96 -2.32 136.61
C VAL A 278 -59.93 -2.57 137.72
N HIS A 279 -59.09 -3.61 137.57
CA HIS A 279 -58.03 -3.92 138.55
C HIS A 279 -56.89 -2.89 138.55
N THR A 280 -56.58 -2.28 137.40
CA THR A 280 -55.50 -1.26 137.31
C THR A 280 -55.84 0.02 138.08
N LYS A 281 -57.13 0.40 138.16
CA LYS A 281 -57.57 1.55 138.96
C LYS A 281 -57.51 1.28 140.48
N ALA A 282 -57.68 0.03 140.91
CA ALA A 282 -57.52 -0.38 142.31
C ALA A 282 -56.03 -0.49 142.72
N LEU A 283 -55.17 -1.02 141.85
CA LEU A 283 -53.72 -1.20 142.10
C LEU A 283 -52.97 0.13 142.29
N LYS A 284 -53.37 1.20 141.60
CA LYS A 284 -52.77 2.54 141.81
C LYS A 284 -52.96 3.10 143.23
N LYS A 285 -54.01 2.70 143.95
CA LYS A 285 -54.21 3.08 145.36
C LYS A 285 -53.39 2.22 146.32
N MET A 286 -53.20 0.94 146.02
CA MET A 286 -52.40 0.01 146.85
C MET A 286 -50.88 0.24 146.71
N SER A 287 -50.39 0.64 145.53
CA SER A 287 -48.96 0.90 145.30
C SER A 287 -48.40 2.00 146.22
N LYS A 288 -49.19 3.04 146.53
CA LYS A 288 -48.73 4.15 147.39
C LYS A 288 -48.55 3.74 148.86
N HIS A 289 -49.23 2.68 149.31
CA HIS A 289 -49.04 2.09 150.63
C HIS A 289 -47.93 1.03 150.63
N PHE A 290 -47.66 0.39 149.48
CA PHE A 290 -46.62 -0.62 149.34
C PHE A 290 -45.19 -0.03 149.36
N ASP A 291 -45.00 1.17 148.81
CA ASP A 291 -43.69 1.86 148.83
C ASP A 291 -43.18 2.13 150.26
N GLN A 292 -44.08 2.21 151.26
CA GLN A 292 -43.71 2.36 152.68
C GLN A 292 -43.35 1.02 153.34
N MET A 293 -43.71 -0.11 152.73
CA MET A 293 -43.61 -1.46 153.33
C MET A 293 -42.40 -2.26 152.81
N GLN A 294 -41.86 -1.91 151.63
CA GLN A 294 -40.72 -2.65 151.05
C GLN A 294 -39.34 -2.15 151.49
N ALA A 295 -39.24 -1.01 152.19
CA ALA A 295 -38.05 -0.60 152.93
C ALA A 295 -37.66 -1.57 154.08
N ILE A 296 -38.48 -2.62 154.32
CA ILE A 296 -38.29 -3.61 155.38
C ILE A 296 -37.94 -5.01 154.84
N HIS A 297 -37.88 -5.23 153.52
CA HIS A 297 -37.65 -6.59 152.97
C HIS A 297 -36.31 -6.79 152.22
N GLU A 298 -35.32 -5.94 152.47
CA GLU A 298 -33.92 -6.33 152.34
C GLU A 298 -33.56 -7.36 153.43
N GLN A 299 -33.87 -8.63 153.17
CA GLN A 299 -33.15 -9.81 153.67
C GLN A 299 -33.82 -11.08 153.14
N VAL A 300 -32.99 -12.00 152.60
CA VAL A 300 -33.23 -13.44 152.36
C VAL A 300 -33.46 -13.89 150.89
N ASN A 301 -32.33 -14.25 150.26
CA ASN A 301 -32.05 -15.51 149.53
C ASN A 301 -32.73 -15.81 148.17
N SER A 302 -32.16 -16.57 147.22
CA SER A 302 -30.80 -17.04 146.90
C SER A 302 -30.90 -17.95 145.64
N ALA A 303 -29.99 -17.79 144.67
CA ALA A 303 -29.23 -18.81 143.92
C ALA A 303 -29.87 -20.09 143.25
N LYS A 304 -29.35 -20.38 142.02
CA LYS A 304 -29.06 -21.69 141.34
C LYS A 304 -30.24 -22.47 140.71
N SER A 305 -30.15 -23.28 139.64
CA SER A 305 -29.09 -24.02 138.87
C SER A 305 -29.69 -24.47 137.49
N ILE A 306 -29.04 -24.33 136.32
CA ILE A 306 -28.03 -25.21 135.65
C ILE A 306 -28.59 -26.50 135.01
N GLU A 307 -28.47 -26.56 133.67
CA GLU A 307 -27.77 -27.58 132.83
C GLU A 307 -28.16 -29.07 132.85
N LYS A 308 -28.25 -29.61 131.62
CA LYS A 308 -27.92 -30.97 131.14
C LYS A 308 -28.78 -32.17 131.58
N ASP A 309 -29.35 -32.85 130.58
CA ASP A 309 -28.86 -34.13 130.04
C ASP A 309 -29.53 -34.32 128.66
N TYR A 310 -28.84 -34.40 127.52
CA TYR A 310 -27.88 -35.39 127.06
C TYR A 310 -28.47 -36.79 126.88
N LYS A 311 -28.39 -37.22 125.62
CA LYS A 311 -28.37 -38.59 125.12
C LYS A 311 -29.66 -39.42 125.13
N ALA A 312 -30.03 -39.69 123.87
CA ALA A 312 -30.19 -41.00 123.24
C ALA A 312 -31.63 -41.21 122.73
N LEU A 313 -31.89 -41.51 121.46
CA LEU A 313 -31.07 -41.63 120.26
C LEU A 313 -32.06 -41.84 119.08
N LYS A 314 -31.69 -41.33 117.90
CA LYS A 314 -31.74 -42.07 116.61
C LYS A 314 -33.05 -42.07 115.80
N ALA A 315 -33.10 -41.26 114.74
CA ALA A 315 -33.12 -41.73 113.33
C ALA A 315 -33.37 -40.57 112.33
N LYS A 316 -32.51 -40.51 111.31
CA LYS A 316 -32.69 -39.93 109.95
C LYS A 316 -32.77 -38.39 109.80
N LEU A 317 -31.67 -37.78 109.33
CA LEU A 317 -31.43 -37.42 107.92
C LEU A 317 -30.32 -36.36 107.82
N SER A 318 -29.33 -36.64 106.99
CA SER A 318 -28.32 -35.70 106.47
C SER A 318 -28.54 -35.61 104.97
N ASP A 319 -28.73 -34.39 104.47
CA ASP A 319 -27.96 -33.77 103.38
C ASP A 319 -28.75 -32.59 102.81
N ASP A 320 -28.13 -31.41 102.79
CA ASP A 320 -27.73 -30.77 101.54
C ASP A 320 -27.14 -29.38 101.82
N GLY A 321 -25.94 -29.13 101.30
CA GLY A 321 -25.37 -27.79 101.31
C GLY A 321 -23.91 -27.72 100.88
N LEU A 322 -23.71 -27.51 99.58
CA LEU A 322 -22.54 -26.93 98.90
C LEU A 322 -21.50 -27.94 98.37
N MET A 323 -21.56 -28.23 97.06
CA MET A 323 -20.41 -28.72 96.28
C MET A 323 -20.29 -28.00 94.94
N ASP A 324 -19.35 -27.06 94.94
CA ASP A 324 -18.65 -26.51 93.80
C ASP A 324 -17.50 -27.46 93.39
N LYS A 325 -17.14 -27.47 92.10
CA LYS A 325 -16.03 -28.17 91.44
C LYS A 325 -16.06 -29.71 91.47
N SER A 326 -16.47 -30.30 90.35
CA SER A 326 -15.72 -31.39 89.67
C SER A 326 -16.62 -32.10 88.65
N LEU A 327 -16.74 -31.59 87.42
CA LEU A 327 -17.08 -32.44 86.26
C LEU A 327 -16.77 -31.82 84.87
N ASP A 328 -15.84 -30.86 84.77
CA ASP A 328 -15.37 -30.30 83.47
C ASP A 328 -14.08 -30.96 82.92
N ALA A 329 -13.61 -32.05 83.52
CA ALA A 329 -12.31 -32.64 83.17
C ALA A 329 -12.36 -33.86 82.23
N LYS A 330 -13.54 -34.38 81.86
CA LYS A 330 -13.64 -35.63 81.07
C LYS A 330 -14.12 -35.48 79.62
N LEU A 331 -14.76 -34.37 79.24
CA LEU A 331 -15.19 -34.13 77.84
C LEU A 331 -14.18 -33.33 76.99
N LEU A 332 -13.24 -32.61 77.64
CA LEU A 332 -12.28 -31.74 76.95
C LEU A 332 -11.11 -32.50 76.31
N ASN A 333 -10.82 -33.73 76.74
CA ASN A 333 -9.61 -34.47 76.36
C ASN A 333 -9.80 -35.38 75.13
N GLU A 334 -11.02 -35.85 74.86
CA GLU A 334 -11.32 -36.63 73.64
C GLU A 334 -11.58 -35.74 72.41
N LEU A 335 -12.22 -34.58 72.57
CA LEU A 335 -12.47 -33.62 71.48
C LEU A 335 -11.19 -32.91 70.98
N LYS A 336 -10.14 -32.81 71.82
CA LYS A 336 -8.86 -32.21 71.45
C LYS A 336 -8.03 -33.11 70.52
N LYS A 337 -8.03 -34.43 70.76
CA LYS A 337 -7.26 -35.41 69.96
C LYS A 337 -7.82 -35.64 68.56
N LEU A 338 -9.13 -35.52 68.36
CA LEU A 338 -9.76 -35.60 67.03
C LEU A 338 -9.50 -34.33 66.20
N ARG A 339 -9.52 -33.15 66.84
CA ARG A 339 -9.26 -31.85 66.17
C ARG A 339 -7.78 -31.61 65.81
N GLU A 340 -6.83 -32.24 66.50
CA GLU A 340 -5.40 -32.18 66.14
C GLU A 340 -5.09 -33.04 64.91
N LYS A 341 -5.60 -34.28 64.84
CA LYS A 341 -5.41 -35.16 63.67
C LYS A 341 -6.03 -34.62 62.37
N GLU A 342 -7.19 -33.97 62.44
CA GLU A 342 -7.84 -33.39 61.26
C GLU A 342 -7.11 -32.13 60.75
N ARG A 343 -6.46 -31.39 61.66
CA ARG A 343 -5.68 -30.19 61.32
C ARG A 343 -4.34 -30.55 60.70
N ASP A 344 -3.70 -31.61 61.18
CA ASP A 344 -2.40 -32.08 60.67
C ASP A 344 -2.54 -32.72 59.27
N MET A 345 -3.63 -33.49 59.01
CA MET A 345 -3.89 -34.04 57.66
C MET A 345 -4.22 -32.95 56.62
N LYS A 346 -5.07 -31.97 56.96
CA LYS A 346 -5.38 -30.85 56.07
C LYS A 346 -4.16 -29.94 55.85
N GLY A 347 -3.28 -29.81 56.85
CA GLY A 347 -2.01 -29.09 56.74
C GLY A 347 -1.01 -29.76 55.81
N GLU A 348 -0.83 -31.09 55.89
CA GLU A 348 0.07 -31.83 54.99
C GLU A 348 -0.41 -31.84 53.54
N GLU A 349 -1.72 -31.96 53.32
CA GLU A 349 -2.31 -31.97 51.97
C GLU A 349 -2.19 -30.60 51.29
N ALA A 350 -2.51 -29.52 52.02
CA ALA A 350 -2.31 -28.15 51.53
C ALA A 350 -0.82 -27.83 51.28
N THR A 351 0.09 -28.37 52.08
CA THR A 351 1.54 -28.18 51.89
C THR A 351 2.06 -28.92 50.67
N LYS A 352 1.52 -30.11 50.37
CA LYS A 352 1.84 -30.85 49.13
C LYS A 352 1.33 -30.11 47.89
N GLU A 353 0.08 -29.66 47.87
CA GLU A 353 -0.47 -28.88 46.74
C GLU A 353 0.29 -27.58 46.52
N TYR A 354 0.62 -26.86 47.60
CA TYR A 354 1.43 -25.64 47.53
C TYR A 354 2.81 -25.89 46.89
N ASN A 355 3.49 -26.97 47.29
CA ASN A 355 4.80 -27.32 46.73
C ASN A 355 4.72 -27.76 45.26
N THR A 356 3.66 -28.45 44.86
CA THR A 356 3.42 -28.83 43.45
C THR A 356 3.11 -27.60 42.58
N ILE A 357 2.27 -26.68 43.05
CA ILE A 357 1.98 -25.43 42.33
C ILE A 357 3.24 -24.55 42.25
N LYS A 358 4.03 -24.48 43.32
CA LYS A 358 5.27 -23.72 43.35
C LYS A 358 6.28 -24.24 42.31
N SER A 359 6.48 -25.56 42.22
CA SER A 359 7.40 -26.13 41.23
C SER A 359 6.91 -25.94 39.79
N GLU A 360 5.59 -25.98 39.56
CA GLU A 360 5.01 -25.72 38.23
C GLU A 360 5.16 -24.24 37.83
N VAL A 361 4.99 -23.30 38.76
CA VAL A 361 5.22 -21.87 38.54
C VAL A 361 6.70 -21.58 38.27
N GLU A 362 7.62 -22.20 39.02
CA GLU A 362 9.06 -22.06 38.79
C GLU A 362 9.49 -22.62 37.42
N SER A 363 8.93 -23.75 37.00
CA SER A 363 9.15 -24.31 35.66
C SER A 363 8.65 -23.37 34.55
N ARG A 364 7.43 -22.85 34.67
CA ARG A 364 6.88 -21.89 33.68
C ARG A 364 7.68 -20.58 33.63
N ARG A 365 8.22 -20.13 34.77
CA ARG A 365 9.11 -18.95 34.81
C ARG A 365 10.39 -19.20 34.02
N HIS A 366 11.01 -20.37 34.17
CA HIS A 366 12.20 -20.71 33.40
C HIS A 366 11.94 -20.85 31.90
N ASP A 367 10.79 -21.41 31.51
CA ASP A 367 10.38 -21.46 30.09
C ASP A 367 10.16 -20.06 29.49
N LEU A 368 9.58 -19.14 30.25
CA LEU A 368 9.41 -17.75 29.83
C LEU A 368 10.75 -17.03 29.70
N GLU A 369 11.67 -17.22 30.65
CA GLU A 369 13.04 -16.68 30.59
C GLU A 369 13.85 -17.25 29.40
N ALA A 370 13.61 -18.52 29.03
CA ALA A 370 14.24 -19.11 27.85
C ALA A 370 13.67 -18.53 26.54
N ARG A 371 12.35 -18.29 26.48
CA ARG A 371 11.71 -17.63 25.34
C ARG A 371 12.14 -16.17 25.20
N GLN A 372 12.24 -15.44 26.31
CA GLN A 372 12.74 -14.07 26.37
C GLN A 372 14.14 -13.97 25.74
N ARG A 373 15.07 -14.83 26.17
CA ARG A 373 16.42 -14.89 25.60
C ARG A 373 16.44 -15.21 24.10
N LYS A 374 15.51 -16.06 23.64
CA LYS A 374 15.40 -16.40 22.21
C LYS A 374 14.87 -15.24 21.38
N VAL A 375 13.90 -14.48 21.91
CA VAL A 375 13.39 -13.25 21.27
C VAL A 375 14.49 -12.19 21.21
N GLU A 376 15.25 -11.99 22.29
CA GLU A 376 16.39 -11.06 22.32
C GLU A 376 17.45 -11.43 21.28
N SER A 377 17.76 -12.72 21.13
CA SER A 377 18.67 -13.20 20.07
C SER A 377 18.15 -12.89 18.66
N VAL A 378 16.87 -13.14 18.38
CA VAL A 378 16.27 -12.84 17.06
C VAL A 378 16.26 -11.33 16.82
N LEU A 379 16.00 -10.51 17.85
CA LEU A 379 16.03 -9.05 17.73
C LEU A 379 17.43 -8.58 17.30
N THR A 380 18.50 -9.13 17.91
CA THR A 380 19.88 -8.79 17.52
C THR A 380 20.23 -9.20 16.09
N GLU A 381 19.69 -10.31 15.59
CA GLU A 381 19.85 -10.72 14.19
C GLU A 381 19.10 -9.78 13.24
N VAL A 382 17.86 -9.38 13.59
CA VAL A 382 17.06 -8.42 12.81
C VAL A 382 17.77 -7.06 12.75
N ASP A 383 18.32 -6.58 13.86
CA ASP A 383 19.07 -5.32 13.90
C ASP A 383 20.34 -5.40 13.02
N ALA A 384 21.04 -6.53 13.03
CA ALA A 384 22.21 -6.75 12.18
C ALA A 384 21.86 -6.81 10.68
N ILE A 385 20.75 -7.45 10.32
CA ILE A 385 20.23 -7.50 8.94
C ILE A 385 19.79 -6.10 8.49
N THR A 386 19.10 -5.36 9.36
CA THR A 386 18.64 -3.99 9.08
C THR A 386 19.83 -3.07 8.83
N SER A 387 20.87 -3.15 9.66
CA SER A 387 22.11 -2.39 9.49
C SER A 387 22.81 -2.70 8.15
N LYS A 388 22.95 -3.98 7.79
CA LYS A 388 23.49 -4.39 6.48
C LYS A 388 22.66 -3.87 5.30
N THR A 389 21.33 -3.92 5.43
CA THR A 389 20.41 -3.45 4.38
C THR A 389 20.58 -1.95 4.15
N ASN A 390 20.67 -1.16 5.22
CA ASN A 390 20.90 0.28 5.13
C ASN A 390 22.25 0.62 4.47
N MET A 391 23.32 -0.12 4.79
CA MET A 391 24.62 0.06 4.12
C MET A 391 24.54 -0.20 2.60
N VAL A 392 23.77 -1.21 2.17
CA VAL A 392 23.59 -1.52 0.75
C VAL A 392 22.76 -0.43 0.05
N ILE A 393 21.72 0.09 0.71
CA ILE A 393 20.91 1.19 0.18
C ILE A 393 21.76 2.45 -0.01
N GLU A 394 22.57 2.83 0.99
CA GLU A 394 23.45 4.00 0.89
C GLU A 394 24.50 3.83 -0.23
N SER A 395 25.10 2.65 -0.36
CA SER A 395 26.04 2.34 -1.45
C SER A 395 25.37 2.43 -2.83
N CYS A 396 24.15 1.88 -2.95
CA CYS A 396 23.39 1.91 -4.20
C CYS A 396 22.97 3.34 -4.56
N ALA A 397 22.55 4.14 -3.58
CA ALA A 397 22.22 5.56 -3.77
C ALA A 397 23.43 6.38 -4.26
N ALA A 398 24.62 6.13 -3.69
CA ALA A 398 25.86 6.77 -4.14
C ALA A 398 26.22 6.41 -5.59
N GLU A 399 26.00 5.15 -5.99
CA GLU A 399 26.29 4.70 -7.35
C GLU A 399 25.27 5.26 -8.37
N VAL A 400 24.00 5.32 -8.00
CA VAL A 400 22.95 6.00 -8.78
C VAL A 400 23.31 7.47 -8.99
N GLN A 401 23.78 8.17 -7.94
CA GLN A 401 24.15 9.57 -8.04
C GLN A 401 25.35 9.79 -9.00
N LYS A 402 26.34 8.90 -8.99
CA LYS A 402 27.44 8.94 -9.99
C LYS A 402 26.93 8.75 -11.42
N LEU A 403 26.00 7.82 -11.64
CA LEU A 403 25.43 7.58 -12.96
C LEU A 403 24.60 8.77 -13.45
N VAL A 404 23.87 9.45 -12.55
CA VAL A 404 23.15 10.69 -12.86
C VAL A 404 24.11 11.79 -13.28
N SER A 405 25.18 12.05 -12.51
CA SER A 405 26.18 13.07 -12.88
C SER A 405 26.84 12.78 -14.23
N LYS A 406 27.17 11.50 -14.50
CA LYS A 406 27.78 11.09 -15.78
C LYS A 406 26.81 11.24 -16.96
N ARG A 407 25.52 11.01 -16.72
CA ARG A 407 24.47 11.25 -17.72
C ARG A 407 24.34 12.75 -18.05
N GLU A 408 24.39 13.62 -17.05
CA GLU A 408 24.33 15.07 -17.26
C GLU A 408 25.53 15.57 -18.08
N GLU A 409 26.73 15.05 -17.78
CA GLU A 409 27.94 15.35 -18.55
C GLU A 409 27.81 14.92 -20.02
N ILE A 410 27.31 13.71 -20.28
CA ILE A 410 27.07 13.22 -21.65
C ILE A 410 25.99 14.06 -22.35
N ALA A 411 24.93 14.44 -21.64
CA ALA A 411 23.87 15.26 -22.21
C ALA A 411 24.38 16.64 -22.65
N GLU A 412 25.26 17.25 -21.86
CA GLU A 412 25.85 18.55 -22.21
C GLU A 412 26.82 18.42 -23.39
N GLN A 413 27.64 17.37 -23.43
CA GLN A 413 28.52 17.09 -24.58
C GLN A 413 27.73 16.84 -25.88
N VAL A 414 26.62 16.11 -25.80
CA VAL A 414 25.71 15.90 -26.95
C VAL A 414 25.08 17.21 -27.39
N LYS A 415 24.70 18.08 -26.45
CA LYS A 415 24.10 19.39 -26.75
C LYS A 415 25.10 20.33 -27.42
N GLU A 416 26.35 20.39 -26.96
CA GLU A 416 27.42 21.14 -27.62
C GLU A 416 27.68 20.62 -29.04
N ARG A 417 27.79 19.28 -29.21
CA ARG A 417 27.97 18.67 -30.52
C ARG A 417 26.78 18.89 -31.45
N PHE A 418 25.55 18.87 -30.92
CA PHE A 418 24.34 19.14 -31.70
C PHE A 418 24.27 20.61 -32.15
N ILE A 419 24.67 21.56 -31.30
CA ILE A 419 24.80 22.98 -31.67
C ILE A 419 25.86 23.15 -32.75
N HIS A 420 27.00 22.47 -32.61
CA HIS A 420 28.07 22.52 -33.60
C HIS A 420 27.64 21.90 -34.94
N PHE A 421 26.94 20.76 -34.88
CA PHE A 421 26.42 20.05 -36.06
C PHE A 421 25.32 20.83 -36.78
N THR A 422 24.41 21.48 -36.04
CA THR A 422 23.38 22.36 -36.61
C THR A 422 23.99 23.63 -37.21
N PHE A 423 25.04 24.19 -36.62
CA PHE A 423 25.81 25.29 -37.23
C PHE A 423 26.47 24.87 -38.54
N VAL A 424 27.10 23.68 -38.57
CA VAL A 424 27.72 23.13 -39.78
C VAL A 424 26.66 22.82 -40.85
N LEU A 425 25.53 22.23 -40.48
CA LEU A 425 24.40 21.97 -41.39
C LEU A 425 23.79 23.26 -41.93
N ALA A 426 23.60 24.30 -41.11
CA ALA A 426 23.13 25.60 -41.57
C ALA A 426 24.14 26.25 -42.53
N PHE A 427 25.43 26.13 -42.25
CA PHE A 427 26.50 26.65 -43.13
C PHE A 427 26.58 25.90 -44.47
N VAL A 428 26.32 24.58 -44.46
CA VAL A 428 26.26 23.73 -45.67
C VAL A 428 24.98 23.97 -46.46
N ALA A 429 23.83 24.12 -45.79
CA ALA A 429 22.53 24.40 -46.41
C ALA A 429 22.48 25.78 -47.09
N VAL A 430 23.20 26.77 -46.56
CA VAL A 430 23.34 28.10 -47.19
C VAL A 430 24.21 28.05 -48.45
N LYS A 431 25.07 27.04 -48.64
CA LYS A 431 26.03 26.97 -49.77
C LYS A 431 25.74 25.95 -50.87
N LYS A 432 24.93 24.91 -50.67
CA LYS A 432 24.57 23.97 -51.74
C LYS A 432 23.14 23.44 -51.62
N LYS A 433 22.36 23.53 -52.70
CA LYS A 433 21.17 22.71 -52.94
C LYS A 433 21.59 21.23 -52.89
N MET A 434 21.34 20.55 -51.76
CA MET A 434 21.38 19.10 -51.69
C MET A 434 19.99 18.51 -51.94
N PRO A 435 19.90 17.28 -52.47
CA PRO A 435 18.63 16.62 -52.80
C PRO A 435 17.90 16.19 -51.52
N THR A 436 16.61 16.51 -51.49
CA THR A 436 15.66 16.42 -50.37
C THR A 436 15.49 15.01 -49.78
N GLN A 437 15.91 13.96 -50.51
CA GLN A 437 15.60 12.57 -50.18
C GLN A 437 16.22 12.04 -48.88
N THR A 438 17.43 12.43 -48.49
CA THR A 438 18.07 11.89 -47.27
C THR A 438 17.50 12.52 -45.99
N VAL A 439 17.07 13.78 -46.06
CA VAL A 439 16.38 14.46 -44.96
C VAL A 439 14.94 13.96 -44.84
N ASP A 440 14.29 13.66 -45.96
CA ASP A 440 12.96 13.04 -45.99
C ASP A 440 13.00 11.58 -45.50
N LEU A 441 14.05 10.81 -45.81
CA LEU A 441 14.28 9.46 -45.27
C LEU A 441 14.52 9.47 -43.75
N LEU A 442 15.32 10.40 -43.23
CA LEU A 442 15.55 10.54 -41.78
C LEU A 442 14.33 11.09 -41.02
N LYS A 443 13.44 11.84 -41.69
CA LYS A 443 12.14 12.25 -41.14
C LYS A 443 11.11 11.11 -41.17
N ASN A 444 11.14 10.27 -42.19
CA ASN A 444 10.26 9.10 -42.32
C ASN A 444 10.62 7.98 -41.33
N GLU A 445 11.87 7.93 -40.84
CA GLU A 445 12.35 6.98 -39.82
C GLU A 445 12.10 7.45 -38.36
N LEU A 446 11.46 8.62 -38.15
CA LEU A 446 11.08 9.15 -36.82
C LEU A 446 9.56 9.39 -36.75
N PRO A 447 8.78 8.49 -36.14
CA PRO A 447 7.39 8.38 -36.50
C PRO A 447 6.48 9.09 -35.50
N LEU A 448 6.47 10.43 -35.48
CA LEU A 448 5.35 11.21 -34.92
C LEU A 448 5.47 12.70 -35.31
N GLU A 449 5.01 13.08 -36.51
CA GLU A 449 4.83 14.52 -36.79
C GLU A 449 3.68 15.04 -35.91
N GLN A 450 3.97 16.00 -35.04
CA GLN A 450 2.99 16.71 -34.24
C GLN A 450 2.77 18.09 -34.86
N GLU A 451 1.53 18.54 -34.87
CA GLU A 451 1.12 19.75 -35.58
C GLU A 451 0.58 20.81 -34.61
N SER A 452 0.75 22.10 -34.94
CA SER A 452 0.06 23.17 -34.22
C SER A 452 -1.38 23.26 -34.75
N VAL A 453 -2.36 23.01 -33.89
CA VAL A 453 -3.78 23.00 -34.25
C VAL A 453 -4.46 24.28 -33.79
N VAL A 454 -5.19 24.92 -34.70
CA VAL A 454 -6.12 26.00 -34.38
C VAL A 454 -7.54 25.45 -34.46
N LEU A 455 -8.22 25.42 -33.32
CA LEU A 455 -9.64 25.06 -33.25
C LEU A 455 -10.46 26.20 -33.86
N ALA A 456 -11.11 25.91 -34.99
CA ALA A 456 -11.88 26.89 -35.73
C ALA A 456 -13.19 27.24 -34.98
N GLU A 457 -13.55 28.53 -34.94
CA GLU A 457 -14.75 29.01 -34.24
C GLU A 457 -16.06 28.74 -35.00
N ASP A 458 -15.99 28.43 -36.29
CA ASP A 458 -17.15 28.14 -37.15
C ASP A 458 -17.67 26.70 -37.01
N VAL A 459 -16.99 25.86 -36.25
CA VAL A 459 -17.40 24.50 -35.93
C VAL A 459 -17.54 24.30 -34.41
N VAL A 460 -18.42 23.41 -33.99
CA VAL A 460 -18.55 23.08 -32.57
C VAL A 460 -17.43 22.14 -32.17
N ASN A 461 -16.56 22.63 -31.28
CA ASN A 461 -15.45 21.87 -30.70
C ASN A 461 -15.87 21.37 -29.31
N GLY A 462 -15.63 20.08 -29.03
CA GLY A 462 -15.82 19.47 -27.71
C GLY A 462 -14.48 19.16 -27.05
N LEU A 463 -14.38 19.33 -25.73
CA LEU A 463 -13.24 18.88 -24.93
C LEU A 463 -13.57 17.57 -24.23
N VAL A 464 -12.69 16.58 -24.32
CA VAL A 464 -12.80 15.32 -23.59
C VAL A 464 -11.63 15.19 -22.63
N LEU A 465 -11.94 15.09 -21.33
CA LEU A 465 -10.99 14.83 -20.25
C LEU A 465 -11.06 13.34 -19.89
N VAL A 466 -9.96 12.60 -20.06
CA VAL A 466 -9.91 11.16 -19.80
C VAL A 466 -9.19 10.88 -18.49
N ASP A 467 -9.94 10.43 -17.50
CA ASP A 467 -9.45 9.87 -16.23
C ASP A 467 -8.46 10.76 -15.46
N ILE A 468 -8.66 12.09 -15.48
CA ILE A 468 -7.84 13.04 -14.70
C ILE A 468 -8.31 13.07 -13.24
N ILE A 469 -8.19 11.92 -12.59
CA ILE A 469 -8.69 11.61 -11.24
C ILE A 469 -7.54 11.32 -10.27
N ASN A 470 -7.82 11.44 -8.97
CA ASN A 470 -6.80 11.26 -7.93
C ASN A 470 -6.12 9.89 -8.00
N GLY A 471 -6.88 8.83 -8.23
CA GLY A 471 -6.38 7.45 -8.27
C GLY A 471 -5.31 7.18 -9.33
N PHE A 472 -5.13 8.09 -10.30
CA PHE A 472 -4.08 8.01 -11.32
C PHE A 472 -3.12 9.19 -11.31
N CYS A 473 -3.52 10.35 -10.78
CA CYS A 473 -2.77 11.60 -10.94
C CYS A 473 -2.16 12.14 -9.64
N SER A 474 -2.74 11.81 -8.49
CA SER A 474 -2.36 12.39 -7.20
C SER A 474 -1.41 11.48 -6.45
N VAL A 475 -0.22 11.98 -6.08
CA VAL A 475 0.85 11.17 -5.49
C VAL A 475 0.36 10.39 -4.27
N GLY A 476 0.47 9.06 -4.32
CA GLY A 476 0.09 8.14 -3.24
C GLY A 476 -1.42 8.03 -2.97
N ALA A 477 -2.29 8.56 -3.84
CA ALA A 477 -3.73 8.55 -3.61
C ALA A 477 -4.41 7.18 -3.82
N GLY A 478 -3.76 6.25 -4.52
CA GLY A 478 -4.31 4.91 -4.80
C GLY A 478 -3.26 3.97 -5.38
N ASN A 479 -3.64 2.72 -5.63
CA ASN A 479 -2.73 1.65 -6.09
C ASN A 479 -2.09 1.93 -7.45
N LEU A 480 -2.76 2.71 -8.30
CA LEU A 480 -2.30 3.11 -9.63
C LEU A 480 -1.90 4.58 -9.71
N ALA A 481 -1.80 5.26 -8.57
CA ALA A 481 -1.36 6.63 -8.53
C ALA A 481 0.19 6.68 -8.55
N PRO A 482 0.80 7.77 -9.04
CA PRO A 482 2.25 7.91 -9.00
C PRO A 482 2.75 7.84 -7.56
N ARG A 483 3.87 7.12 -7.35
CA ARG A 483 4.49 7.00 -6.02
C ARG A 483 5.27 8.25 -5.62
N GLU A 484 5.71 9.02 -6.60
CA GLU A 484 6.48 10.25 -6.45
C GLU A 484 5.97 11.33 -7.43
N PRO A 485 6.28 12.62 -7.22
CA PRO A 485 5.86 13.68 -8.13
C PRO A 485 6.33 13.45 -9.58
N ASN A 486 5.39 13.38 -10.53
CA ASN A 486 5.67 13.22 -11.95
C ASN A 486 5.42 14.53 -12.72
N ARG A 487 6.46 15.02 -13.41
CA ARG A 487 6.39 16.29 -14.17
C ARG A 487 5.43 16.24 -15.36
N GLN A 488 5.32 15.10 -16.04
CA GLN A 488 4.42 14.93 -17.17
C GLN A 488 2.97 14.99 -16.71
N ILE A 489 2.61 14.27 -15.64
CA ILE A 489 1.28 14.31 -15.03
C ILE A 489 0.95 15.74 -14.56
N THR A 490 1.90 16.42 -13.92
CA THR A 490 1.72 17.81 -13.48
C THR A 490 1.45 18.76 -14.67
N GLY A 491 2.24 18.62 -15.74
CA GLY A 491 2.04 19.39 -16.99
C GLY A 491 0.68 19.12 -17.62
N MET A 492 0.29 17.85 -17.72
CA MET A 492 -1.00 17.40 -18.22
C MET A 492 -2.17 18.01 -17.44
N ILE A 493 -2.12 17.99 -16.09
CA ILE A 493 -3.16 18.58 -15.23
C ILE A 493 -3.27 20.08 -15.49
N ASN A 494 -2.14 20.79 -15.57
CA ASN A 494 -2.12 22.24 -15.80
C ASN A 494 -2.71 22.61 -17.16
N GLU A 495 -2.32 21.90 -18.22
CA GLU A 495 -2.86 22.09 -19.57
C GLU A 495 -4.34 21.73 -19.64
N SER A 496 -4.76 20.64 -19.00
CA SER A 496 -6.16 20.23 -18.93
C SER A 496 -7.01 21.25 -18.19
N ALA A 497 -6.53 21.80 -17.07
CA ALA A 497 -7.22 22.86 -16.34
C ALA A 497 -7.31 24.17 -17.15
N ARG A 498 -6.25 24.52 -17.88
CA ARG A 498 -6.23 25.67 -18.79
C ARG A 498 -7.28 25.52 -19.90
N LEU A 499 -7.33 24.36 -20.55
CA LEU A 499 -8.29 24.05 -21.61
C LEU A 499 -9.73 23.96 -21.08
N ALA A 500 -9.94 23.34 -19.91
CA ALA A 500 -11.26 23.25 -19.29
C ALA A 500 -11.82 24.65 -18.98
N ARG A 501 -11.02 25.57 -18.41
CA ARG A 501 -11.42 26.97 -18.22
C ARG A 501 -11.79 27.63 -19.54
N LEU A 502 -10.95 27.48 -20.55
CA LEU A 502 -11.16 28.07 -21.87
C LEU A 502 -12.46 27.59 -22.53
N PHE A 503 -12.78 26.30 -22.43
CA PHE A 503 -14.03 25.74 -22.95
C PHE A 503 -15.25 26.18 -22.11
N CYS A 504 -15.17 26.18 -20.78
CA CYS A 504 -16.25 26.61 -19.91
C CYS A 504 -16.56 28.12 -20.00
N ASP A 505 -15.53 28.96 -20.18
CA ASP A 505 -15.69 30.41 -20.39
C ASP A 505 -16.42 30.70 -21.71
N LYS A 506 -16.12 29.93 -22.76
CA LYS A 506 -16.80 30.00 -24.07
C LYS A 506 -18.10 29.18 -24.14
N LYS A 507 -18.50 28.52 -23.05
CA LYS A 507 -19.68 27.63 -22.99
C LYS A 507 -19.68 26.53 -24.06
N LEU A 508 -18.48 26.04 -24.40
CA LEU A 508 -18.31 24.90 -25.31
C LEU A 508 -18.51 23.57 -24.57
N PRO A 509 -18.95 22.51 -25.25
CA PRO A 509 -19.18 21.20 -24.62
C PRO A 509 -17.90 20.62 -24.01
N VAL A 510 -18.00 20.14 -22.77
CA VAL A 510 -16.94 19.38 -22.10
C VAL A 510 -17.51 18.04 -21.61
N LEU A 511 -16.78 16.95 -21.82
CA LEU A 511 -17.09 15.63 -21.28
C LEU A 511 -15.88 15.15 -20.47
N ALA A 512 -16.11 14.72 -19.23
CA ALA A 512 -15.08 14.11 -18.41
C ALA A 512 -15.42 12.65 -18.11
N PHE A 513 -14.52 11.75 -18.50
CA PHE A 513 -14.56 10.36 -18.07
C PHE A 513 -13.82 10.20 -16.75
N LEU A 514 -14.48 9.55 -15.80
CA LEU A 514 -13.93 9.23 -14.49
C LEU A 514 -14.02 7.72 -14.29
N ASP A 515 -12.88 7.07 -14.21
CA ASP A 515 -12.83 5.67 -13.80
C ASP A 515 -13.44 5.46 -12.40
N SER A 516 -14.28 4.45 -12.27
CA SER A 516 -15.18 4.25 -11.12
C SER A 516 -15.60 2.78 -11.03
N HIS A 517 -14.79 1.98 -10.35
CA HIS A 517 -14.96 0.53 -10.25
C HIS A 517 -15.82 0.10 -9.06
N GLN A 518 -16.42 -1.09 -9.18
CA GLN A 518 -17.11 -1.76 -8.07
C GLN A 518 -16.13 -2.71 -7.37
N PRO A 519 -16.08 -2.78 -6.02
CA PRO A 519 -15.15 -3.65 -5.29
C PRO A 519 -15.19 -5.14 -5.68
N ASN A 520 -16.33 -5.61 -6.19
CA ASN A 520 -16.58 -7.01 -6.51
C ASN A 520 -16.48 -7.32 -8.01
N LYS A 521 -16.04 -6.37 -8.84
CA LYS A 521 -15.87 -6.54 -10.28
C LYS A 521 -14.43 -6.15 -10.65
N PRO A 522 -13.48 -7.11 -10.64
CA PRO A 522 -12.10 -6.82 -10.97
C PRO A 522 -11.92 -6.50 -12.46
N GLU A 523 -10.97 -5.61 -12.76
CA GLU A 523 -10.48 -5.31 -14.11
C GLU A 523 -9.04 -5.81 -14.24
N GLU A 524 -8.87 -7.09 -14.61
CA GLU A 524 -7.54 -7.69 -14.74
C GLU A 524 -6.77 -7.10 -15.95
N PRO A 525 -5.44 -6.89 -15.86
CA PRO A 525 -4.54 -7.31 -14.78
C PRO A 525 -4.36 -6.27 -13.64
N TYR A 526 -5.20 -5.23 -13.58
CA TYR A 526 -5.04 -4.13 -12.64
C TYR A 526 -5.50 -4.50 -11.21
N PRO A 527 -4.81 -4.00 -10.16
CA PRO A 527 -5.28 -4.15 -8.79
C PRO A 527 -6.59 -3.36 -8.58
N PRO A 528 -7.34 -3.60 -7.48
CA PRO A 528 -8.47 -2.74 -7.13
C PRO A 528 -8.04 -1.27 -7.10
N HIS A 529 -8.74 -0.41 -7.84
CA HIS A 529 -8.39 1.00 -8.01
C HIS A 529 -9.65 1.81 -8.30
N CYS A 530 -9.60 3.12 -8.04
CA CYS A 530 -10.66 4.07 -8.41
C CYS A 530 -12.06 3.60 -7.99
N ILE A 531 -12.18 3.02 -6.79
CA ILE A 531 -13.44 2.45 -6.32
C ILE A 531 -14.51 3.54 -6.21
N ALA A 532 -15.71 3.27 -6.74
CA ALA A 532 -16.80 4.21 -6.76
C ALA A 532 -17.12 4.74 -5.34
N GLY A 533 -17.12 6.06 -5.20
CA GLY A 533 -17.39 6.74 -3.92
C GLY A 533 -16.15 7.03 -3.06
N THR A 534 -14.97 6.55 -3.45
CA THR A 534 -13.70 6.93 -2.79
C THR A 534 -13.11 8.19 -3.43
N GLU A 535 -12.17 8.84 -2.73
CA GLU A 535 -11.43 9.98 -3.26
C GLU A 535 -10.62 9.64 -4.52
N GLU A 536 -10.20 8.39 -4.69
CA GLU A 536 -9.49 7.91 -5.88
C GLU A 536 -10.31 8.15 -7.16
N SER A 537 -11.63 7.92 -7.09
CA SER A 537 -12.57 8.06 -8.21
C SER A 537 -13.00 9.51 -8.49
N GLN A 538 -12.46 10.49 -7.77
CA GLN A 538 -12.79 11.90 -7.93
C GLN A 538 -11.76 12.62 -8.80
N LEU A 539 -12.20 13.67 -9.49
CA LEU A 539 -11.30 14.57 -10.23
C LEU A 539 -10.21 15.12 -9.31
N VAL A 540 -9.04 15.35 -9.89
CA VAL A 540 -7.96 16.07 -9.20
C VAL A 540 -8.43 17.45 -8.75
N PRO A 541 -7.88 18.00 -7.65
CA PRO A 541 -8.31 19.30 -7.11
C PRO A 541 -8.35 20.45 -8.12
N ALA A 542 -7.43 20.45 -9.10
CA ALA A 542 -7.37 21.48 -10.14
C ALA A 542 -8.57 21.48 -11.11
N LEU A 543 -9.33 20.38 -11.17
CA LEU A 543 -10.46 20.19 -12.08
C LEU A 543 -11.81 19.99 -11.37
N GLN A 544 -11.86 19.78 -10.04
CA GLN A 544 -13.12 19.54 -9.32
C GLN A 544 -14.21 20.59 -9.57
N TRP A 545 -13.84 21.85 -9.79
CA TRP A 545 -14.78 22.94 -10.04
C TRP A 545 -15.65 22.72 -11.30
N ILE A 546 -15.19 21.92 -12.29
CA ILE A 546 -15.94 21.67 -13.53
C ILE A 546 -17.24 20.90 -13.30
N GLU A 547 -17.36 20.16 -12.18
CA GLU A 547 -18.58 19.38 -11.86
C GLU A 547 -19.81 20.28 -11.69
N ASN A 548 -19.61 21.57 -11.40
CA ASN A 548 -20.67 22.55 -11.22
C ASN A 548 -20.95 23.39 -12.49
N GLU A 549 -20.22 23.16 -13.58
CA GLU A 549 -20.39 23.92 -14.83
C GLU A 549 -21.50 23.30 -15.70
N PRO A 550 -22.43 24.11 -16.24
CA PRO A 550 -23.60 23.60 -16.95
C PRO A 550 -23.30 22.99 -18.32
N ASN A 551 -22.14 23.30 -18.90
CA ASN A 551 -21.67 22.77 -20.19
C ASN A 551 -20.79 21.52 -20.04
N VAL A 552 -20.63 21.01 -18.81
CA VAL A 552 -19.82 19.83 -18.50
C VAL A 552 -20.73 18.62 -18.27
N THR A 553 -20.40 17.51 -18.93
CA THR A 553 -21.00 16.20 -18.67
C THR A 553 -19.96 15.32 -17.96
N ILE A 554 -20.33 14.73 -16.82
CA ILE A 554 -19.48 13.77 -16.11
C ILE A 554 -19.98 12.36 -16.43
N ARG A 555 -19.09 11.50 -16.93
CA ARG A 555 -19.38 10.09 -17.17
C ARG A 555 -18.47 9.22 -16.31
N ARG A 556 -19.06 8.57 -15.31
CA ARG A 556 -18.39 7.51 -14.55
C ARG A 556 -18.42 6.21 -15.35
N LYS A 557 -17.26 5.56 -15.51
CA LYS A 557 -17.09 4.33 -16.28
C LYS A 557 -16.39 3.27 -15.43
N ASP A 558 -16.65 2.00 -15.71
CA ASP A 558 -16.06 0.84 -15.02
C ASP A 558 -15.12 0.02 -15.94
N CYS A 559 -14.57 0.69 -16.94
CA CYS A 559 -13.53 0.15 -17.81
C CYS A 559 -12.64 1.29 -18.35
N PHE A 560 -11.46 0.97 -18.86
CA PHE A 560 -10.53 1.97 -19.41
C PHE A 560 -11.05 2.73 -20.66
N ASP A 561 -11.87 2.12 -21.51
CA ASP A 561 -12.37 2.75 -22.75
C ASP A 561 -13.62 3.62 -22.50
N GLY A 562 -13.49 4.94 -22.68
CA GLY A 562 -14.60 5.90 -22.48
C GLY A 562 -15.79 5.73 -23.43
N TYR A 563 -15.59 5.21 -24.65
CA TYR A 563 -16.69 4.96 -25.59
C TYR A 563 -17.51 3.75 -25.14
N LEU A 564 -16.83 2.66 -24.77
CA LEU A 564 -17.49 1.45 -24.26
C LEU A 564 -18.14 1.68 -22.89
N GLY A 565 -17.44 2.40 -22.00
CA GLY A 565 -17.97 2.81 -20.69
C GLY A 565 -19.14 3.79 -20.75
N SER A 566 -19.45 4.32 -21.95
CA SER A 566 -20.63 5.15 -22.18
C SER A 566 -21.86 4.36 -22.61
N VAL A 567 -21.77 3.05 -22.83
CA VAL A 567 -22.92 2.21 -23.19
C VAL A 567 -23.80 2.00 -21.96
N GLU A 568 -25.09 2.25 -22.11
CA GLU A 568 -26.10 2.03 -21.09
C GLU A 568 -26.74 0.63 -21.23
N ALA A 569 -27.42 0.20 -20.17
CA ALA A 569 -28.11 -1.10 -20.16
C ALA A 569 -29.20 -1.23 -21.23
N ASP A 570 -29.76 -0.11 -21.69
CA ASP A 570 -30.76 -0.06 -22.78
C ASP A 570 -30.14 -0.04 -24.19
N GLY A 571 -28.80 -0.06 -24.29
CA GLY A 571 -28.04 -0.01 -25.53
C GLY A 571 -27.82 1.40 -26.10
N SER A 572 -28.30 2.45 -25.43
CA SER A 572 -27.91 3.83 -25.76
C SER A 572 -26.45 4.09 -25.39
N ASN A 573 -25.89 5.19 -25.89
CA ASN A 573 -24.51 5.56 -25.58
C ASN A 573 -24.39 7.06 -25.28
N VAL A 574 -24.02 7.37 -24.04
CA VAL A 574 -23.97 8.75 -23.52
C VAL A 574 -23.01 9.62 -24.33
N PHE A 575 -21.87 9.09 -24.77
CA PHE A 575 -20.91 9.84 -25.59
C PHE A 575 -21.47 10.12 -26.99
N VAL A 576 -22.14 9.15 -27.62
CA VAL A 576 -22.81 9.34 -28.91
C VAL A 576 -23.88 10.42 -28.81
N ASP A 577 -24.70 10.38 -27.77
CA ASP A 577 -25.75 11.36 -27.54
C ASP A 577 -25.17 12.75 -27.24
N TRP A 578 -24.08 12.81 -26.47
CA TRP A 578 -23.36 14.06 -26.20
C TRP A 578 -22.83 14.70 -27.49
N VAL A 579 -22.24 13.90 -28.40
CA VAL A 579 -21.77 14.39 -29.71
C VAL A 579 -22.92 14.92 -30.55
N LYS A 580 -24.03 14.17 -30.65
CA LYS A 580 -25.18 14.54 -31.48
C LYS A 580 -25.93 15.74 -30.93
N ASN A 581 -26.22 15.77 -29.63
CA ASN A 581 -26.98 16.85 -29.01
C ASN A 581 -26.25 18.19 -29.10
N ASN A 582 -24.92 18.16 -29.03
CA ASN A 582 -24.08 19.36 -29.14
C ASN A 582 -23.62 19.66 -30.57
N GLN A 583 -23.96 18.81 -31.56
CA GLN A 583 -23.51 18.97 -32.96
C GLN A 583 -21.98 19.06 -33.11
N ILE A 584 -21.24 18.27 -32.33
CA ILE A 584 -19.78 18.34 -32.24
C ILE A 584 -19.15 17.83 -33.54
N LYS A 585 -18.31 18.66 -34.16
CA LYS A 585 -17.55 18.32 -35.36
C LYS A 585 -16.11 17.91 -35.05
N THR A 586 -15.53 18.48 -34.01
CA THR A 586 -14.15 18.21 -33.61
C THR A 586 -14.09 17.95 -32.12
N ILE A 587 -13.41 16.89 -31.69
CA ILE A 587 -13.08 16.69 -30.28
C ILE A 587 -11.59 16.89 -30.03
N LEU A 588 -11.29 17.55 -28.93
CA LEU A 588 -9.95 17.65 -28.36
C LEU A 588 -9.87 16.73 -27.14
N VAL A 589 -8.93 15.80 -27.15
CA VAL A 589 -8.75 14.79 -26.11
C VAL A 589 -7.48 15.08 -25.33
N VAL A 590 -7.62 15.09 -24.00
CA VAL A 590 -6.56 15.24 -23.00
C VAL A 590 -6.80 14.26 -21.86
N GLY A 591 -5.76 13.78 -21.19
CA GLY A 591 -5.94 12.79 -20.11
C GLY A 591 -4.75 11.87 -19.84
N ILE A 592 -4.93 11.01 -18.85
CA ILE A 592 -3.91 10.07 -18.36
C ILE A 592 -3.93 8.77 -19.18
N CYS A 593 -2.76 8.13 -19.29
CA CYS A 593 -2.49 6.91 -20.06
C CYS A 593 -2.65 7.11 -21.57
N THR A 594 -1.67 7.78 -22.20
CA THR A 594 -1.57 7.95 -23.67
C THR A 594 -1.61 6.64 -24.46
N ASP A 595 -1.34 5.52 -23.81
CA ASP A 595 -1.21 4.17 -24.34
C ASP A 595 -2.30 3.20 -23.85
N ILE A 596 -3.23 3.66 -23.00
CA ILE A 596 -4.37 2.87 -22.51
C ILE A 596 -5.65 3.71 -22.65
N CYS A 597 -6.15 4.34 -21.57
CA CYS A 597 -7.46 5.02 -21.56
C CYS A 597 -7.63 6.04 -22.68
N VAL A 598 -6.62 6.88 -22.95
CA VAL A 598 -6.67 7.85 -24.06
C VAL A 598 -6.63 7.13 -25.41
N LEU A 599 -5.75 6.14 -25.58
CA LEU A 599 -5.59 5.43 -26.84
C LEU A 599 -6.85 4.63 -27.21
N ASP A 600 -7.36 3.82 -26.29
CA ASP A 600 -8.54 2.98 -26.49
C ASP A 600 -9.77 3.83 -26.79
N PHE A 601 -10.01 4.88 -26.00
CA PHE A 601 -11.09 5.83 -26.27
C PHE A 601 -10.98 6.44 -27.67
N VAL A 602 -9.79 6.90 -28.07
CA VAL A 602 -9.56 7.48 -29.40
C VAL A 602 -9.79 6.45 -30.50
N CYS A 603 -9.29 5.22 -30.34
CA CYS A 603 -9.46 4.14 -31.31
C CYS A 603 -10.93 3.76 -31.50
N SER A 604 -11.67 3.60 -30.40
CA SER A 604 -13.11 3.30 -30.43
C SER A 604 -13.91 4.45 -31.01
N THR A 605 -13.57 5.70 -30.67
CA THR A 605 -14.20 6.90 -31.23
C THR A 605 -14.00 6.99 -32.74
N LEU A 606 -12.77 6.82 -33.24
CA LEU A 606 -12.48 6.83 -34.67
C LEU A 606 -13.24 5.73 -35.41
N SER A 607 -13.30 4.54 -34.82
CA SER A 607 -14.05 3.40 -35.37
C SER A 607 -15.56 3.68 -35.43
N ALA A 608 -16.12 4.27 -34.38
CA ALA A 608 -17.52 4.64 -34.30
C ALA A 608 -17.88 5.78 -35.27
N ARG A 609 -17.00 6.78 -35.41
CA ARG A 609 -17.11 7.85 -36.42
C ARG A 609 -17.16 7.26 -37.83
N ASN A 610 -16.24 6.36 -38.15
CA ASN A 610 -16.17 5.73 -39.48
C ASN A 610 -17.41 4.87 -39.80
N ARG A 611 -18.10 4.35 -38.78
CA ARG A 611 -19.40 3.67 -38.91
C ARG A 611 -20.61 4.61 -38.94
N GLY A 612 -20.41 5.92 -38.82
CA GLY A 612 -21.48 6.92 -38.82
C GLY A 612 -22.24 7.04 -37.50
N PHE A 613 -21.76 6.43 -36.40
CA PHE A 613 -22.42 6.56 -35.10
C PHE A 613 -22.27 7.96 -34.51
N LEU A 614 -21.20 8.68 -34.87
CA LEU A 614 -20.83 9.98 -34.31
C LEU A 614 -21.07 11.18 -35.25
N THR A 615 -21.93 11.06 -36.27
CA THR A 615 -22.27 12.19 -37.14
C THR A 615 -22.79 13.39 -36.31
N PRO A 616 -22.28 14.63 -36.49
CA PRO A 616 -21.46 15.14 -37.60
C PRO A 616 -19.94 15.19 -37.35
N MET A 617 -19.38 14.42 -36.41
CA MET A 617 -17.96 14.44 -36.08
C MET A 617 -17.06 14.13 -37.28
N GLU A 618 -16.09 15.02 -37.51
CA GLU A 618 -15.09 14.96 -38.57
C GLU A 618 -13.72 14.63 -37.97
N ASN A 619 -13.30 15.34 -36.91
CA ASN A 619 -11.93 15.31 -36.41
C ASN A 619 -11.83 14.84 -34.95
N VAL A 620 -10.81 14.01 -34.69
CA VAL A 620 -10.39 13.62 -33.34
C VAL A 620 -8.95 14.08 -33.16
N ILE A 621 -8.73 14.95 -32.18
CA ILE A 621 -7.44 15.59 -31.93
C ILE A 621 -6.95 15.18 -30.55
N VAL A 622 -5.73 14.65 -30.46
CA VAL A 622 -5.07 14.32 -29.19
C VAL A 622 -4.00 15.37 -28.93
N TYR A 623 -4.11 16.09 -27.81
CA TYR A 623 -3.15 17.13 -27.45
C TYR A 623 -2.06 16.55 -26.57
N SER A 624 -0.86 16.38 -27.12
CA SER A 624 0.24 15.64 -26.49
C SER A 624 0.71 16.27 -25.17
N CYS A 625 0.76 17.60 -25.07
CA CYS A 625 1.11 18.29 -23.81
C CYS A 625 -0.01 18.22 -22.75
N GLY A 626 -1.25 17.94 -23.17
CA GLY A 626 -2.38 17.64 -22.31
C GLY A 626 -2.56 16.15 -22.02
N CYS A 627 -1.57 15.31 -22.34
CA CYS A 627 -1.60 13.88 -22.02
C CYS A 627 -0.34 13.42 -21.28
N ALA A 628 -0.47 12.38 -20.46
CA ALA A 628 0.65 11.74 -19.77
C ALA A 628 0.47 10.23 -19.73
N THR A 629 1.54 9.48 -19.45
CA THR A 629 1.45 8.04 -19.12
C THR A 629 2.36 7.73 -17.93
N PHE A 630 2.23 6.54 -17.35
CA PHE A 630 3.09 6.09 -16.26
C PHE A 630 4.55 6.01 -16.72
N ASP A 631 5.50 6.18 -15.79
CA ASP A 631 6.94 6.20 -16.08
C ASP A 631 7.42 4.86 -16.67
N VAL A 632 7.26 4.71 -17.98
CA VAL A 632 8.01 3.74 -18.76
C VAL A 632 9.41 4.32 -18.96
N PRO A 633 10.49 3.55 -18.72
CA PRO A 633 11.85 4.05 -18.90
C PRO A 633 12.02 4.79 -20.22
N LEU A 634 12.75 5.91 -20.21
CA LEU A 634 12.85 6.85 -21.34
C LEU A 634 13.29 6.21 -22.68
N HIS A 635 13.95 5.04 -22.65
CA HIS A 635 14.30 4.26 -23.84
C HIS A 635 13.10 3.52 -24.48
N VAL A 636 12.07 3.20 -23.68
CA VAL A 636 10.77 2.70 -24.13
C VAL A 636 9.85 3.87 -24.49
N ALA A 637 9.88 4.95 -23.68
CA ALA A 637 9.04 6.14 -23.90
C ALA A 637 9.47 7.01 -25.10
N ARG A 638 10.73 6.91 -25.57
CA ARG A 638 11.19 7.56 -26.81
C ARG A 638 10.43 7.08 -28.06
N ASN A 639 9.78 5.92 -27.97
CA ASN A 639 8.74 5.49 -28.90
C ASN A 639 7.39 5.64 -28.19
N THR A 640 6.75 6.81 -28.32
CA THR A 640 5.39 7.08 -27.82
C THR A 640 4.37 6.23 -28.59
N LYS A 641 4.36 4.92 -28.34
CA LYS A 641 3.52 3.93 -29.04
C LYS A 641 2.06 4.37 -29.06
N GLY A 642 1.54 4.92 -27.96
CA GLY A 642 0.15 5.39 -27.89
C GLY A 642 -0.19 6.52 -28.86
N LEU A 643 0.57 7.63 -28.85
CA LEU A 643 0.32 8.75 -29.77
C LEU A 643 0.56 8.36 -31.23
N TYR A 644 1.58 7.54 -31.48
CA TYR A 644 1.85 6.99 -32.80
C TYR A 644 0.68 6.12 -33.30
N MET A 645 0.20 5.18 -32.48
CA MET A 645 -0.93 4.33 -32.81
C MET A 645 -2.21 5.15 -33.03
N ALA A 646 -2.47 6.16 -32.19
CA ALA A 646 -3.59 7.08 -32.39
C ALA A 646 -3.48 7.80 -33.75
N LYS A 647 -2.28 8.26 -34.12
CA LYS A 647 -2.02 8.88 -35.43
C LYS A 647 -2.24 7.91 -36.59
N GLU A 648 -1.73 6.69 -36.52
CA GLU A 648 -1.94 5.64 -37.54
C GLU A 648 -3.43 5.30 -37.74
N ARG A 649 -4.25 5.44 -36.68
CA ARG A 649 -5.70 5.23 -36.75
C ARG A 649 -6.47 6.44 -37.30
N GLY A 650 -5.79 7.56 -37.54
CA GLY A 650 -6.36 8.78 -38.14
C GLY A 650 -6.73 9.87 -37.14
N ALA A 651 -6.18 9.86 -35.91
CA ALA A 651 -6.21 11.02 -35.03
C ALA A 651 -5.18 12.06 -35.46
N VAL A 652 -5.49 13.34 -35.24
CA VAL A 652 -4.52 14.43 -35.36
C VAL A 652 -3.79 14.56 -34.03
N ILE A 653 -2.45 14.56 -34.06
CA ILE A 653 -1.64 14.73 -32.84
C ILE A 653 -1.12 16.16 -32.78
N ALA A 654 -1.57 16.91 -31.78
CA ALA A 654 -1.23 18.31 -31.61
C ALA A 654 -0.19 18.51 -30.51
N ASN A 655 0.85 19.29 -30.75
CA ASN A 655 1.79 19.76 -29.72
C ASN A 655 1.47 21.17 -29.22
N GLU A 656 0.68 21.93 -29.97
CA GLU A 656 0.17 23.24 -29.61
C GLU A 656 -1.30 23.32 -30.00
N VAL A 657 -2.13 23.87 -29.11
CA VAL A 657 -3.55 24.06 -29.35
C VAL A 657 -3.96 25.47 -28.99
N SER A 658 -4.59 26.16 -29.94
CA SER A 658 -5.17 27.48 -29.75
C SER A 658 -6.60 27.54 -30.31
N LEU A 659 -7.42 28.44 -29.79
CA LEU A 659 -8.71 28.79 -30.40
C LEU A 659 -8.50 29.98 -31.32
N ALA A 660 -9.15 29.98 -32.49
CA ALA A 660 -9.13 31.13 -33.37
C ALA A 660 -9.62 32.38 -32.61
N THR A 661 -8.93 33.51 -32.82
CA THR A 661 -9.39 34.79 -32.27
C THR A 661 -10.50 35.35 -33.16
N PRO A 662 -11.56 35.95 -32.58
CA PRO A 662 -12.63 36.51 -33.39
C PRO A 662 -12.04 37.56 -34.33
N LYS A 663 -12.28 37.41 -35.63
CA LYS A 663 -12.00 38.47 -36.59
C LYS A 663 -12.75 39.71 -36.09
N LYS A 664 -12.01 40.74 -35.67
CA LYS A 664 -12.62 42.05 -35.38
C LYS A 664 -13.40 42.47 -36.63
N PRO A 665 -14.65 42.92 -36.47
CA PRO A 665 -15.52 43.30 -37.58
C PRO A 665 -14.94 44.41 -38.45
#